data_AF-A0A8H6VSG2-F1
#
_entry.id   AF-A0A8H6VSG2-F1
#
_cell.length_a   1.000
_cell.length_b   1.000
_cell.length_c   1.000
_cell.angle_alpha   90.00
_cell.angle_beta   90.00
_cell.angle_gamma   90.00
#
_symmetry.space_group_name_H-M   'P 1'
#
loop_
_entity.id
_entity.type
_entity.pdbx_description
1 polymer ?
#
loop_
_entity_poly.entity_id
_entity_poly.type
_entity_poly.pdbx_seq_one_letter_code
_entity_poly.pdbx_strand_id
1 'polypeptide(L)'
;MSSSLPPTPSPTAPALASANAGFDHLFANELVEARAAFEKDDSPFHLLGLGVCAFLEAALGMESGLMTEAARLLAASEAGAKKAKESEAKRVREAAKSAKPGAVVRDGGGRFAAGVEYEILMADAVVLLGLTQALSESYMGYLQCMYSLNAAHSKFTKLYKTVFPAGLDAYHTPVPSRTPSFTDLAASTTTSLSTLSVSDSATSSASASTTTLSLSSTPSSSSTAPTPPPTITKSLFGRWGGSSLSVSSASSSVSKAELEERERIEKFERERPPQGSVEEMVVAGTAFGFGLFNLVFSLLPKRVQSLVGLLGFKHDRELALRALAVSAGVNTLDGKATGKDVHGVFAGLVLMTFHGVVLLLSGYQADEAKTLRTYRAIVDSVAARYPTGALWILNRAKILRMSNDGPGAIAVLQAGLAVAPSPEPAQRFTQADTLLVFELAWTLLAQRRHQEAADAFVRLTELNSWSHATYLFIAGGCYISLGQREKAQEFLDRVPELLSKKRVGGKDLPTEVMIRKKLEFYREKQKRRGGDPAKFVEAISISTADELAIFWNTHQRITDDVASAHVRELAALSPPLAMAVASPYLPSVDAPHEAPNSVTFPTPEYLNHQTDPGQAAPALDTPDESALRALLVGILHRTLREYAAARTLLEVARDTPAKVSTWLPGVASFELAVLELKEADADGADTAAWARRIGAADKHLDAAQAFAGKGEIDLSSRLDSRIALLRDEIGKKRVMLGMK
;
A
#
# COMPACT_ATOMS: atom_id res chain seq x y z
N MET A 1 -50.75 -19.11 17.30
CA MET A 1 -50.32 -18.69 15.95
C MET A 1 -50.29 -17.17 15.91
N SER A 2 -49.13 -16.57 16.20
CA SER A 2 -48.90 -15.14 16.03
C SER A 2 -48.64 -14.90 14.54
N SER A 3 -49.59 -14.30 13.82
CA SER A 3 -49.35 -13.91 12.43
C SER A 3 -48.43 -12.69 12.43
N SER A 4 -47.13 -12.92 12.29
CA SER A 4 -46.22 -11.90 11.80
C SER A 4 -46.69 -11.51 10.39
N LEU A 5 -47.13 -10.26 10.22
CA LEU A 5 -47.24 -9.66 8.89
C LEU A 5 -45.92 -9.89 8.14
N PRO A 6 -45.94 -10.32 6.86
CA PRO A 6 -44.71 -10.43 6.09
C PRO A 6 -44.03 -9.05 6.05
N PRO A 7 -42.69 -8.98 6.23
CA PRO A 7 -41.97 -7.72 6.11
C PRO A 7 -42.24 -7.16 4.71
N THR A 8 -42.61 -5.88 4.64
CA THR A 8 -42.66 -5.19 3.35
C THR A 8 -41.24 -5.20 2.78
N PRO A 9 -41.03 -5.71 1.54
CA PRO A 9 -39.68 -5.79 0.99
C PRO A 9 -39.09 -4.38 0.92
N SER A 10 -37.92 -4.20 1.50
CA SER A 10 -37.19 -2.94 1.42
C SER A 10 -36.86 -2.65 -0.06
N PRO A 11 -37.12 -1.43 -0.57
CA PRO A 11 -36.78 -1.05 -1.95
C PRO A 11 -35.26 -1.05 -2.20
N THR A 12 -34.45 -1.16 -1.14
CA THR A 12 -32.98 -1.20 -1.19
C THR A 12 -32.45 -2.43 -1.94
N ALA A 13 -32.98 -3.62 -1.69
CA ALA A 13 -32.37 -4.85 -2.20
C ALA A 13 -32.37 -4.98 -3.75
N PRO A 14 -33.46 -4.63 -4.46
CA PRO A 14 -33.45 -4.59 -5.93
C PRO A 14 -32.50 -3.54 -6.51
N ALA A 15 -32.48 -2.34 -5.94
CA ALA A 15 -31.60 -1.26 -6.40
C ALA A 15 -30.12 -1.62 -6.20
N LEU A 16 -29.77 -2.21 -5.06
CA LEU A 16 -28.42 -2.71 -4.78
C LEU A 16 -28.03 -3.84 -5.74
N ALA A 17 -28.92 -4.79 -6.00
CA ALA A 17 -28.66 -5.88 -6.95
C ALA A 17 -28.44 -5.36 -8.37
N SER A 18 -29.24 -4.37 -8.81
CA SER A 18 -29.06 -3.71 -10.11
C SER A 18 -27.73 -2.95 -10.19
N ALA A 19 -27.35 -2.21 -9.15
CA ALA A 19 -26.05 -1.52 -9.11
C ALA A 19 -24.88 -2.52 -9.13
N ASN A 20 -24.98 -3.65 -8.42
CA ASN A 20 -23.94 -4.68 -8.44
C ASN A 20 -23.72 -5.28 -9.84
N ALA A 21 -24.74 -5.35 -10.69
CA ALA A 21 -24.58 -5.76 -12.09
C ALA A 21 -23.74 -4.74 -12.90
N GLY A 22 -23.86 -3.44 -12.62
CA GLY A 22 -23.00 -2.42 -13.21
C GLY A 22 -21.53 -2.58 -12.78
N PHE A 23 -21.29 -2.92 -11.51
CA PHE A 23 -19.94 -3.23 -11.03
C PHE A 23 -19.37 -4.52 -11.65
N ASP A 24 -20.21 -5.51 -11.94
CA ASP A 24 -19.77 -6.73 -12.63
C ASP A 24 -19.17 -6.42 -14.01
N HIS A 25 -19.81 -5.54 -14.79
CA HIS A 25 -19.26 -5.04 -16.05
C HIS A 25 -17.94 -4.27 -15.85
N LEU A 26 -17.88 -3.38 -14.85
CA LEU A 26 -16.65 -2.63 -14.55
C LEU A 26 -15.46 -3.57 -14.26
N PHE A 27 -15.67 -4.59 -13.42
CA PHE A 27 -14.62 -5.56 -13.08
C PHE A 27 -14.31 -6.55 -14.22
N ALA A 28 -15.21 -6.70 -15.19
CA ALA A 28 -14.99 -7.44 -16.44
C ALA A 28 -14.24 -6.61 -17.52
N ASN A 29 -13.87 -5.36 -17.21
CA ASN A 29 -13.22 -4.40 -18.12
C ASN A 29 -14.16 -3.80 -19.19
N GLU A 30 -15.47 -3.82 -18.95
CA GLU A 30 -16.56 -3.38 -19.83
C GLU A 30 -17.13 -2.04 -19.32
N LEU A 31 -16.41 -0.95 -19.56
CA LEU A 31 -16.72 0.33 -18.91
C LEU A 31 -18.00 0.97 -19.46
N VAL A 32 -18.26 0.83 -20.76
CA VAL A 32 -19.44 1.41 -21.41
C VAL A 32 -20.70 0.72 -20.91
N GLU A 33 -20.67 -0.60 -20.79
CA GLU A 33 -21.74 -1.44 -20.28
C GLU A 33 -21.98 -1.16 -18.79
N ALA A 34 -20.91 -0.95 -18.02
CA ALA A 34 -21.02 -0.52 -16.62
C ALA A 34 -21.78 0.80 -16.50
N ARG A 35 -21.40 1.82 -17.30
CA ARG A 35 -22.10 3.12 -17.31
C ARG A 35 -23.56 2.98 -17.71
N ALA A 36 -23.83 2.26 -18.79
CA ALA A 36 -25.19 2.00 -19.25
C ALA A 36 -26.03 1.22 -18.22
N ALA A 37 -25.43 0.34 -17.43
CA ALA A 37 -26.10 -0.34 -16.33
C ALA A 37 -26.42 0.62 -15.17
N PHE A 38 -25.50 1.53 -14.83
CA PHE A 38 -25.73 2.51 -13.79
C PHE A 38 -26.71 3.62 -14.19
N GLU A 39 -26.82 3.99 -15.46
CA GLU A 39 -27.78 5.02 -15.93
C GLU A 39 -29.24 4.57 -15.91
N LYS A 40 -29.53 3.29 -15.61
CA LYS A 40 -30.91 2.75 -15.58
C LYS A 40 -31.75 3.25 -14.41
N ASP A 41 -31.13 3.73 -13.35
CA ASP A 41 -31.81 4.14 -12.11
C ASP A 41 -31.03 5.28 -11.44
N ASP A 42 -31.75 6.22 -10.81
CA ASP A 42 -31.19 7.37 -10.09
C ASP A 42 -31.00 7.08 -8.58
N SER A 43 -31.13 5.83 -8.17
CA SER A 43 -30.86 5.43 -6.79
C SER A 43 -29.42 5.78 -6.38
N PRO A 44 -29.18 6.06 -5.08
CA PRO A 44 -27.85 6.51 -4.64
C PRO A 44 -26.74 5.47 -4.89
N PHE A 45 -27.09 4.18 -5.02
CA PHE A 45 -26.16 3.11 -5.38
C PHE A 45 -25.65 3.24 -6.83
N HIS A 46 -26.55 3.57 -7.76
CA HIS A 46 -26.20 3.73 -9.17
C HIS A 46 -25.41 5.02 -9.40
N LEU A 47 -25.80 6.11 -8.73
CA LEU A 47 -25.03 7.35 -8.73
C LEU A 47 -23.62 7.17 -8.16
N LEU A 48 -23.45 6.32 -7.12
CA LEU A 48 -22.13 5.95 -6.62
C LEU A 48 -21.34 5.22 -7.71
N GLY A 49 -21.95 4.24 -8.38
CA GLY A 49 -21.34 3.49 -9.48
C GLY A 49 -20.84 4.39 -10.62
N LEU A 50 -21.67 5.32 -11.10
CA LEU A 50 -21.25 6.33 -12.09
C LEU A 50 -20.10 7.19 -11.58
N GLY A 51 -20.19 7.62 -10.31
CA GLY A 51 -19.13 8.37 -9.65
C GLY A 51 -17.82 7.60 -9.56
N VAL A 52 -17.87 6.29 -9.28
CA VAL A 52 -16.69 5.39 -9.27
C VAL A 52 -16.11 5.25 -10.68
N CYS A 53 -16.92 5.02 -11.71
CA CYS A 53 -16.43 4.96 -13.10
C CYS A 53 -15.71 6.26 -13.49
N ALA A 54 -16.34 7.42 -13.25
CA ALA A 54 -15.74 8.72 -13.52
C ALA A 54 -14.47 8.96 -12.70
N PHE A 55 -14.48 8.59 -11.41
CA PHE A 55 -13.30 8.68 -10.55
C PHE A 55 -12.16 7.80 -11.04
N LEU A 56 -12.40 6.55 -11.45
CA LEU A 56 -11.35 5.64 -11.89
C LEU A 56 -10.75 6.08 -13.24
N GLU A 57 -11.56 6.52 -14.20
CA GLU A 57 -11.04 7.10 -15.43
C GLU A 57 -10.22 8.37 -15.16
N ALA A 58 -10.73 9.24 -14.28
CA ALA A 58 -10.02 10.44 -13.91
C ALA A 58 -8.75 10.12 -13.13
N ALA A 59 -8.74 9.17 -12.20
CA ALA A 59 -7.56 8.83 -11.40
C ALA A 59 -6.49 8.09 -12.20
N LEU A 60 -6.88 7.26 -13.17
CA LEU A 60 -5.95 6.47 -13.99
C LEU A 60 -5.52 7.20 -15.29
N GLY A 61 -6.35 8.09 -15.83
CA GLY A 61 -6.08 8.86 -17.06
C GLY A 61 -5.82 10.36 -16.83
N MET A 62 -6.24 10.91 -15.69
CA MET A 62 -6.05 12.31 -15.24
C MET A 62 -6.58 13.36 -16.20
N GLU A 63 -7.76 13.06 -16.72
CA GLU A 63 -8.61 14.00 -17.43
C GLU A 63 -9.32 14.91 -16.42
N SER A 64 -8.85 16.15 -16.29
CA SER A 64 -9.37 17.11 -15.31
C SER A 64 -10.88 17.38 -15.46
N GLY A 65 -11.43 17.23 -16.66
CA GLY A 65 -12.87 17.31 -16.92
C GLY A 65 -13.68 16.22 -16.20
N LEU A 66 -13.13 15.01 -16.10
CA LEU A 66 -13.78 13.87 -15.42
C LEU A 66 -13.74 14.00 -13.90
N MET A 67 -12.80 14.76 -13.33
CA MET A 67 -12.74 15.02 -11.88
C MET A 67 -13.96 15.82 -11.40
N THR A 68 -14.40 16.82 -12.17
CA THR A 68 -15.59 17.62 -11.82
C THR A 68 -16.85 16.75 -11.88
N GLU A 69 -16.96 15.90 -12.89
CA GLU A 69 -18.10 15.01 -13.04
C GLU A 69 -18.15 13.94 -11.94
N ALA A 70 -17.01 13.33 -11.61
CA ALA A 70 -16.89 12.41 -10.48
C ALA A 70 -17.34 13.08 -9.17
N ALA A 71 -16.86 14.29 -8.88
CA ALA A 71 -17.26 15.03 -7.69
C ALA A 71 -18.78 15.32 -7.65
N ARG A 72 -19.38 15.67 -8.80
CA ARG A 72 -20.83 15.93 -8.91
C ARG A 72 -21.65 14.67 -8.62
N LEU A 73 -21.30 13.55 -9.25
CA LEU A 73 -21.99 12.26 -9.09
C LEU A 73 -21.88 11.72 -7.66
N LEU A 74 -20.67 11.79 -7.07
CA LEU A 74 -20.43 11.34 -5.70
C LEU A 74 -21.19 12.19 -4.67
N ALA A 75 -21.23 13.52 -4.85
CA ALA A 75 -22.03 14.41 -4.00
C ALA A 75 -23.54 14.13 -4.13
N ALA A 76 -24.02 13.84 -5.35
CA ALA A 76 -25.41 13.45 -5.58
C ALA A 76 -25.75 12.12 -4.90
N SER A 77 -24.85 11.12 -4.97
CA SER A 77 -24.98 9.86 -4.25
C SER A 77 -25.04 10.06 -2.74
N GLU A 78 -24.14 10.86 -2.16
CA GLU A 78 -24.14 11.17 -0.72
C GLU A 78 -25.47 11.81 -0.28
N ALA A 79 -25.94 12.83 -1.02
CA ALA A 79 -27.19 13.51 -0.73
C ALA A 79 -28.41 12.59 -0.88
N GLY A 80 -28.40 11.72 -1.90
CA GLY A 80 -29.44 10.70 -2.11
C GLY A 80 -29.49 9.67 -0.98
N ALA A 81 -28.33 9.17 -0.55
CA ALA A 81 -28.19 8.22 0.55
C ALA A 81 -28.69 8.82 1.88
N LYS A 82 -28.38 10.10 2.14
CA LYS A 82 -28.88 10.82 3.32
C LYS A 82 -30.42 10.89 3.33
N LYS A 83 -31.03 11.27 2.21
CA LYS A 83 -32.50 11.32 2.07
C LYS A 83 -33.14 9.94 2.24
N ALA A 84 -32.55 8.91 1.64
CA ALA A 84 -33.03 7.54 1.75
C ALA A 84 -33.01 7.06 3.20
N LYS A 85 -31.92 7.33 3.93
CA LYS A 85 -31.80 7.03 5.36
C LYS A 85 -32.87 7.73 6.21
N GLU A 86 -33.10 9.02 5.98
CA GLU A 86 -34.14 9.79 6.68
C GLU A 86 -35.55 9.24 6.39
N SER A 87 -35.80 8.83 5.15
CA SER A 87 -37.07 8.22 4.75
C SER A 87 -37.30 6.88 5.44
N GLU A 88 -36.27 6.04 5.56
CA GLU A 88 -36.35 4.74 6.22
C GLU A 88 -36.57 4.92 7.73
N ALA A 89 -35.82 5.83 8.37
CA ALA A 89 -36.02 6.15 9.78
C ALA A 89 -37.45 6.66 10.06
N LYS A 90 -38.05 7.42 9.13
CA LYS A 90 -39.45 7.85 9.22
C LYS A 90 -40.40 6.65 9.10
N ARG A 91 -40.19 5.75 8.14
CA ARG A 91 -41.00 4.52 7.96
C ARG A 91 -40.97 3.65 9.21
N VAL A 92 -39.80 3.41 9.79
CA VAL A 92 -39.63 2.63 11.02
C VAL A 92 -40.36 3.30 12.19
N ARG A 93 -40.25 4.62 12.34
CA ARG A 93 -40.96 5.38 13.39
C ARG A 93 -42.48 5.31 13.22
N GLU A 94 -42.99 5.35 12.00
CA GLU A 94 -44.42 5.23 11.71
C GLU A 94 -44.93 3.81 11.96
N ALA A 95 -44.16 2.79 11.58
CA ALA A 95 -44.46 1.39 11.89
C ALA A 95 -44.46 1.11 13.40
N ALA A 96 -43.53 1.73 14.15
CA ALA A 96 -43.49 1.61 15.60
C ALA A 96 -44.69 2.27 16.30
N LYS A 97 -45.25 3.35 15.72
CA LYS A 97 -46.46 4.03 16.24
C LYS A 97 -47.74 3.26 15.94
N SER A 98 -47.79 2.49 14.84
CA SER A 98 -48.95 1.69 14.46
C SER A 98 -48.96 0.28 15.07
N ALA A 99 -47.85 -0.14 15.70
CA ALA A 99 -47.75 -1.42 16.40
C ALA A 99 -48.44 -1.40 17.78
N LYS A 100 -49.09 -2.52 18.14
CA LYS A 100 -49.74 -2.69 19.45
C LYS A 100 -48.71 -2.60 20.59
N PRO A 101 -49.07 -2.05 21.77
CA PRO A 101 -48.21 -2.07 22.96
C PRO A 101 -47.79 -3.51 23.29
N GLY A 102 -46.49 -3.80 23.25
CA GLY A 102 -45.93 -5.14 23.50
C GLY A 102 -45.59 -5.98 22.25
N ALA A 103 -45.86 -5.49 21.03
CA ALA A 103 -45.34 -6.12 19.82
C ALA A 103 -43.87 -5.73 19.61
N VAL A 104 -42.97 -6.72 19.56
CA VAL A 104 -41.59 -6.52 19.11
C VAL A 104 -41.64 -6.17 17.63
N VAL A 105 -41.56 -4.88 17.30
CA VAL A 105 -41.38 -4.43 15.93
C VAL A 105 -39.95 -4.80 15.52
N ARG A 106 -39.79 -5.99 14.94
CA ARG A 106 -38.54 -6.38 14.30
C ARG A 106 -38.42 -5.56 13.02
N ASP A 107 -37.47 -4.64 13.02
CA ASP A 107 -37.14 -3.78 11.89
C ASP A 107 -36.74 -4.66 10.69
N GLY A 108 -37.62 -4.82 9.70
CA GLY A 108 -37.30 -5.48 8.42
C GLY A 108 -36.73 -6.91 8.47
N GLY A 109 -36.81 -7.65 9.58
CA GLY A 109 -36.33 -9.04 9.70
C GLY A 109 -34.80 -9.26 9.66
N GLY A 110 -33.99 -8.21 9.52
CA GLY A 110 -32.52 -8.30 9.40
C GLY A 110 -31.77 -8.20 10.73
N ARG A 111 -30.50 -8.60 10.74
CA ARG A 111 -29.54 -8.52 11.87
C ARG A 111 -29.20 -7.07 12.28
N PHE A 112 -29.33 -6.12 11.37
CA PHE A 112 -28.92 -4.72 11.54
C PHE A 112 -30.10 -3.77 11.44
N ALA A 113 -30.00 -2.60 12.09
CA ALA A 113 -31.01 -1.55 12.00
C ALA A 113 -31.15 -1.04 10.55
N ALA A 114 -32.37 -0.69 10.14
CA ALA A 114 -32.61 -0.19 8.80
C ALA A 114 -31.89 1.16 8.57
N GLY A 115 -31.24 1.28 7.42
CA GLY A 115 -30.52 2.48 7.00
C GLY A 115 -29.03 2.50 7.34
N VAL A 116 -28.48 1.44 7.94
CA VAL A 116 -27.02 1.26 8.10
C VAL A 116 -26.33 1.16 6.74
N GLU A 117 -26.98 0.54 5.75
CA GLU A 117 -26.47 0.43 4.38
C GLU A 117 -26.24 1.81 3.74
N TYR A 118 -27.10 2.79 4.04
CA TYR A 118 -26.94 4.17 3.55
C TYR A 118 -25.86 4.93 4.32
N GLU A 119 -25.56 4.56 5.57
CA GLU A 119 -24.41 5.11 6.30
C GLU A 119 -23.08 4.71 5.66
N ILE A 120 -22.98 3.44 5.24
CA ILE A 120 -21.82 2.91 4.51
C ILE A 120 -21.70 3.65 3.18
N LEU A 121 -22.77 3.69 2.39
CA LEU A 121 -22.78 4.36 1.08
C LEU A 121 -22.38 5.85 1.15
N MET A 122 -22.87 6.57 2.17
CA MET A 122 -22.44 7.95 2.42
C MET A 122 -20.95 8.03 2.79
N ALA A 123 -20.43 7.08 3.56
CA ALA A 123 -19.02 7.07 3.92
C ALA A 123 -18.15 6.80 2.70
N ASP A 124 -18.53 5.87 1.81
CA ASP A 124 -17.82 5.58 0.56
C ASP A 124 -17.79 6.81 -0.37
N ALA A 125 -18.94 7.45 -0.57
CA ALA A 125 -19.05 8.66 -1.38
C ALA A 125 -18.14 9.79 -0.85
N VAL A 126 -18.09 9.99 0.48
CA VAL A 126 -17.22 11.00 1.11
C VAL A 126 -15.74 10.67 0.94
N VAL A 127 -15.35 9.39 1.03
CA VAL A 127 -13.96 8.97 0.78
C VAL A 127 -13.56 9.31 -0.64
N LEU A 128 -14.34 8.86 -1.63
CA LEU A 128 -14.05 9.10 -3.04
C LEU A 128 -14.06 10.58 -3.37
N LEU A 129 -15.00 11.36 -2.83
CA LEU A 129 -15.03 12.81 -3.01
C LEU A 129 -13.77 13.49 -2.48
N GLY A 130 -13.31 13.08 -1.29
CA GLY A 130 -12.04 13.57 -0.73
C GLY A 130 -10.83 13.23 -1.60
N LEU A 131 -10.78 12.01 -2.15
CA LEU A 131 -9.72 11.60 -3.07
C LEU A 131 -9.76 12.41 -4.38
N THR A 132 -10.93 12.59 -4.98
CA THR A 132 -11.12 13.45 -6.18
C THR A 132 -10.63 14.87 -5.93
N GLN A 133 -10.90 15.43 -4.74
CA GLN A 133 -10.41 16.76 -4.36
C GLN A 133 -8.89 16.80 -4.19
N ALA A 134 -8.26 15.75 -3.64
CA ALA A 134 -6.81 15.67 -3.56
C ALA A 134 -6.16 15.59 -4.96
N LEU A 135 -6.79 14.87 -5.89
CA LEU A 135 -6.35 14.78 -7.29
C LEU A 135 -6.47 16.11 -8.05
N SER A 136 -7.23 17.09 -7.55
CA SER A 136 -7.25 18.46 -8.09
C SER A 136 -5.95 19.24 -7.84
N GLU A 137 -5.01 18.68 -7.07
CA GLU A 137 -3.70 19.25 -6.72
C GLU A 137 -3.74 20.64 -6.08
N SER A 138 -4.91 21.09 -5.59
CA SER A 138 -5.08 22.39 -4.96
C SER A 138 -4.90 22.31 -3.43
N TYR A 139 -4.34 23.36 -2.82
CA TYR A 139 -4.21 23.46 -1.36
C TYR A 139 -5.56 23.25 -0.65
N MET A 140 -6.62 23.88 -1.18
CA MET A 140 -7.97 23.70 -0.67
C MET A 140 -8.47 22.26 -0.86
N GLY A 141 -8.16 21.63 -1.99
CA GLY A 141 -8.49 20.23 -2.25
C GLY A 141 -7.85 19.27 -1.24
N TYR A 142 -6.58 19.47 -0.88
CA TYR A 142 -5.92 18.68 0.16
C TYR A 142 -6.57 18.86 1.54
N LEU A 143 -6.94 20.09 1.91
CA LEU A 143 -7.64 20.33 3.18
C LEU A 143 -9.02 19.67 3.21
N GLN A 144 -9.77 19.76 2.12
CA GLN A 144 -11.08 19.10 2.01
C GLN A 144 -10.94 17.58 2.05
N CYS A 145 -9.94 17.02 1.38
CA CYS A 145 -9.61 15.59 1.47
C CYS A 145 -9.36 15.16 2.92
N MET A 146 -8.50 15.88 3.65
CA MET A 146 -8.20 15.58 5.06
C MET A 146 -9.46 15.62 5.94
N TYR A 147 -10.35 16.59 5.73
CA TYR A 147 -11.63 16.68 6.44
C TYR A 147 -12.53 15.48 6.11
N SER A 148 -12.72 15.18 4.82
CA SER A 148 -13.55 14.07 4.34
C SER A 148 -13.06 12.72 4.86
N LEU A 149 -11.75 12.47 4.82
CA LEU A 149 -11.13 11.25 5.33
C LEU A 149 -11.33 11.10 6.85
N ASN A 150 -11.21 12.18 7.62
CA ASN A 150 -11.47 12.12 9.07
C ASN A 150 -12.95 11.82 9.37
N ALA A 151 -13.86 12.44 8.63
CA ALA A 151 -15.29 12.20 8.77
C ALA A 151 -15.66 10.74 8.43
N ALA A 152 -15.16 10.22 7.31
CA ALA A 152 -15.38 8.83 6.90
C ALA A 152 -14.76 7.82 7.88
N HIS A 153 -13.53 8.04 8.33
CA HIS A 153 -12.88 7.19 9.34
C HIS A 153 -13.72 7.09 10.63
N SER A 154 -14.22 8.23 11.11
CA SER A 154 -15.06 8.28 12.31
C SER A 154 -16.38 7.51 12.12
N LYS A 155 -16.96 7.54 10.92
CA LYS A 155 -18.15 6.75 10.58
C LYS A 155 -17.83 5.25 10.58
N PHE A 156 -16.80 4.81 9.85
CA PHE A 156 -16.42 3.40 9.79
C PHE A 156 -15.99 2.83 11.14
N THR A 157 -15.35 3.62 12.00
CA THR A 157 -15.00 3.19 13.37
C THR A 157 -16.25 2.94 14.22
N LYS A 158 -17.30 3.76 14.07
CA LYS A 158 -18.58 3.55 14.75
C LYS A 158 -19.31 2.34 14.18
N LEU A 159 -19.40 2.24 12.86
CA LEU A 159 -20.00 1.11 12.17
C LEU A 159 -19.33 -0.21 12.58
N TYR A 160 -17.99 -0.25 12.66
CA TYR A 160 -17.25 -1.43 13.08
C TYR A 160 -17.66 -1.90 14.48
N LYS A 161 -17.81 -0.97 15.45
CA LYS A 161 -18.27 -1.33 16.80
C LYS A 161 -19.72 -1.84 16.82
N THR A 162 -20.56 -1.32 15.94
CA THR A 162 -21.97 -1.74 15.82
C THR A 162 -22.11 -3.11 15.14
N VAL A 163 -21.37 -3.34 14.06
CA VAL A 163 -21.46 -4.56 13.22
C VAL A 163 -20.63 -5.71 13.81
N PHE A 164 -19.48 -5.40 14.43
CA PHE A 164 -18.53 -6.34 15.02
C PHE A 164 -18.26 -6.04 16.52
N PRO A 165 -19.28 -6.07 17.40
CA PRO A 165 -19.12 -5.72 18.81
C PRO A 165 -18.17 -6.65 19.58
N ALA A 166 -18.03 -7.90 19.13
CA ALA A 166 -17.10 -8.90 19.69
C ALA A 166 -15.78 -9.00 18.89
N GLY A 167 -15.52 -8.06 17.98
CA GLY A 167 -14.39 -8.15 17.04
C GLY A 167 -14.66 -9.13 15.90
N LEU A 168 -13.57 -9.57 15.25
CA LEU A 168 -13.61 -10.44 14.07
C LEU A 168 -13.36 -11.91 14.39
N ASP A 169 -13.25 -12.31 15.66
CA ASP A 169 -12.84 -13.66 16.06
C ASP A 169 -13.87 -14.75 15.65
N ALA A 170 -15.12 -14.36 15.43
CA ALA A 170 -16.17 -15.24 14.88
C ALA A 170 -15.97 -15.54 13.38
N TYR A 171 -15.06 -14.84 12.70
CA TYR A 171 -14.76 -15.02 11.29
C TYR A 171 -13.37 -15.66 11.15
N HIS A 172 -13.31 -16.87 10.60
CA HIS A 172 -12.03 -17.50 10.28
C HIS A 172 -11.33 -16.71 9.17
N THR A 173 -10.13 -16.19 9.43
CA THR A 173 -9.32 -15.50 8.43
C THR A 173 -7.95 -16.17 8.31
N PRO A 174 -7.26 -16.09 7.16
CA PRO A 174 -5.91 -16.66 6.99
C PRO A 174 -4.82 -15.95 7.81
N VAL A 175 -5.16 -14.83 8.45
CA VAL A 175 -4.28 -14.10 9.38
C VAL A 175 -4.54 -14.65 10.80
N PRO A 176 -3.53 -15.17 11.50
CA PRO A 176 -3.73 -15.91 12.75
C PRO A 176 -4.41 -15.04 13.80
N SER A 177 -5.33 -15.57 14.61
CA SER A 177 -5.85 -14.89 15.78
C SER A 177 -4.74 -14.75 16.84
N ARG A 178 -4.70 -13.61 17.52
CA ARG A 178 -3.79 -13.42 18.67
C ARG A 178 -4.31 -14.34 19.78
N THR A 179 -3.51 -15.30 20.23
CA THR A 179 -3.84 -16.05 21.46
C THR A 179 -4.01 -15.05 22.60
N PRO A 180 -5.10 -15.10 23.38
CA PRO A 180 -5.33 -14.14 24.44
C PRO A 180 -4.18 -14.22 25.45
N SER A 181 -3.48 -13.10 25.63
CA SER A 181 -2.60 -12.91 26.78
C SER A 181 -3.47 -13.02 28.05
N PHE A 182 -3.04 -13.86 28.99
CA PHE A 182 -3.71 -14.25 30.23
C PHE A 182 -4.07 -13.12 31.22
N THR A 183 -4.07 -11.86 30.80
CA THR A 183 -4.34 -10.70 31.67
C THR A 183 -5.78 -10.17 31.58
N ASP A 184 -6.58 -10.56 30.59
CA ASP A 184 -7.97 -10.06 30.44
C ASP A 184 -9.05 -10.99 31.02
N LEU A 185 -8.68 -12.18 31.51
CA LEU A 185 -9.61 -13.15 32.12
C LEU A 185 -9.78 -13.01 33.64
N ALA A 186 -9.16 -12.01 34.27
CA ALA A 186 -9.26 -11.79 35.72
C ALA A 186 -10.45 -10.89 36.13
N ALA A 187 -11.26 -10.40 35.19
CA ALA A 187 -12.37 -9.48 35.47
C ALA A 187 -13.75 -10.15 35.59
N SER A 188 -13.83 -11.49 35.66
CA SER A 188 -15.12 -12.17 35.85
C SER A 188 -15.00 -13.48 36.63
N THR A 189 -14.65 -13.36 37.91
CA THR A 189 -15.17 -14.25 38.96
C THR A 189 -14.82 -13.63 40.31
N THR A 190 -15.81 -13.18 41.09
CA THR A 190 -16.24 -13.87 42.32
C THR A 190 -17.31 -13.07 43.06
N THR A 191 -18.32 -13.83 43.43
CA THR A 191 -19.42 -13.62 44.36
C THR A 191 -19.02 -12.99 45.71
N SER A 192 -19.96 -12.26 46.28
CA SER A 192 -19.94 -11.58 47.58
C SER A 192 -19.60 -12.48 48.78
N LEU A 193 -18.77 -11.99 49.71
CA LEU A 193 -19.05 -12.00 51.16
C LEU A 193 -18.12 -11.03 51.93
N SER A 194 -18.68 -10.45 52.98
CA SER A 194 -18.18 -9.38 53.83
C SER A 194 -17.12 -9.80 54.88
N THR A 195 -16.42 -8.78 55.40
CA THR A 195 -15.90 -8.63 56.79
C THR A 195 -14.82 -9.60 57.30
N LEU A 196 -13.60 -9.10 57.53
CA LEU A 196 -13.03 -8.80 58.86
C LEU A 196 -11.53 -8.47 58.76
N SER A 197 -11.15 -7.47 59.54
CA SER A 197 -9.80 -7.06 59.95
C SER A 197 -8.88 -8.21 60.36
N VAL A 198 -7.56 -8.06 60.13
CA VAL A 198 -6.50 -8.08 61.18
C VAL A 198 -5.18 -7.59 60.57
N SER A 199 -4.54 -6.70 61.32
CA SER A 199 -3.20 -6.16 61.14
C SER A 199 -2.09 -7.19 61.41
N ASP A 200 -0.97 -7.11 60.69
CA ASP A 200 0.41 -7.04 61.23
C ASP A 200 1.40 -7.05 60.04
N SER A 201 2.30 -6.07 59.94
CA SER A 201 3.67 -6.08 60.49
C SER A 201 4.51 -7.20 59.84
N ALA A 202 5.70 -7.00 59.28
CA ALA A 202 6.64 -5.90 59.30
C ALA A 202 7.74 -6.18 58.25
N THR A 203 8.54 -5.14 57.96
CA THR A 203 10.00 -5.19 57.64
C THR A 203 10.44 -5.96 56.39
N SER A 204 11.35 -5.47 55.53
CA SER A 204 12.49 -4.59 55.77
C SER A 204 12.95 -3.94 54.46
N SER A 205 13.20 -2.64 54.58
CA SER A 205 13.97 -1.75 53.70
C SER A 205 15.48 -2.00 53.75
N ALA A 206 16.18 -1.76 52.64
CA ALA A 206 17.47 -1.05 52.55
C ALA A 206 17.72 -0.72 51.06
N SER A 207 17.68 0.51 50.54
CA SER A 207 18.38 1.78 50.85
C SER A 207 19.81 1.87 50.30
N ALA A 208 20.01 2.80 49.36
CA ALA A 208 21.12 3.74 49.21
C ALA A 208 20.84 4.56 47.92
N SER A 209 20.34 5.81 47.91
CA SER A 209 20.78 7.10 48.46
C SER A 209 22.10 7.62 47.91
N THR A 210 22.08 8.79 47.25
CA THR A 210 22.80 10.04 47.60
C THR A 210 22.26 11.16 46.66
N THR A 211 21.40 12.11 47.09
CA THR A 211 21.66 13.48 47.65
C THR A 211 22.49 14.37 46.71
N THR A 212 22.00 15.51 46.23
CA THR A 212 22.09 16.89 46.81
C THR A 212 21.18 17.85 46.01
N LEU A 213 20.75 19.06 46.37
CA LEU A 213 20.60 19.92 47.56
C LEU A 213 19.63 21.06 47.13
N SER A 214 19.00 21.71 48.11
CA SER A 214 18.02 22.80 47.98
C SER A 214 18.67 24.20 47.97
N LEU A 215 18.01 25.22 47.37
CA LEU A 215 17.68 26.49 48.07
C LEU A 215 16.76 27.43 47.25
N SER A 216 15.92 28.16 47.99
CA SER A 216 14.91 29.16 47.58
C SER A 216 15.41 30.62 47.60
N SER A 217 14.68 31.55 46.96
CA SER A 217 14.23 32.91 47.42
C SER A 217 14.00 33.88 46.22
N THR A 218 12.75 34.25 45.82
CA THR A 218 11.89 35.42 46.16
C THR A 218 12.32 36.80 45.56
N PRO A 219 11.51 37.89 45.57
CA PRO A 219 10.21 38.14 44.86
C PRO A 219 10.14 39.60 44.29
N SER A 220 8.92 40.17 44.12
CA SER A 220 8.50 41.61 43.95
C SER A 220 8.01 41.99 42.53
N SER A 221 6.96 42.78 42.26
CA SER A 221 6.12 43.70 43.05
C SER A 221 4.84 44.13 42.26
N SER A 222 3.87 44.65 43.01
CA SER A 222 2.47 45.04 42.70
C SER A 222 2.20 46.54 42.41
N SER A 223 1.06 46.88 41.79
CA SER A 223 0.26 48.14 42.01
C SER A 223 -1.13 48.07 41.29
N THR A 224 -2.27 48.01 42.00
CA THR A 224 -3.28 49.04 42.44
C THR A 224 -4.46 49.38 41.48
N ALA A 225 -5.69 49.44 42.02
CA ALA A 225 -7.06 49.59 41.44
C ALA A 225 -7.54 51.08 41.28
N PRO A 226 -8.84 51.51 41.07
CA PRO A 226 -10.17 50.87 40.80
C PRO A 226 -11.19 51.56 39.77
N THR A 227 -12.21 50.79 39.27
CA THR A 227 -13.66 51.02 38.79
C THR A 227 -14.27 52.35 38.23
N PRO A 228 -15.49 52.43 37.56
CA PRO A 228 -16.35 51.58 36.64
C PRO A 228 -17.03 52.36 35.43
N PRO A 229 -18.25 52.01 34.86
CA PRO A 229 -18.65 51.15 33.69
C PRO A 229 -19.24 51.94 32.45
N PRO A 230 -20.08 51.43 31.49
CA PRO A 230 -20.41 50.09 30.89
C PRO A 230 -20.09 50.00 29.34
N THR A 231 -20.14 48.89 28.57
CA THR A 231 -21.33 48.23 27.95
C THR A 231 -20.94 46.99 27.07
N ILE A 232 -21.53 45.81 27.36
CA ILE A 232 -22.06 44.64 26.57
C ILE A 232 -21.54 44.38 25.12
N THR A 233 -21.01 43.19 24.75
CA THR A 233 -21.70 41.92 24.30
C THR A 233 -20.88 40.64 24.63
N LYS A 234 -21.28 39.75 25.56
CA LYS A 234 -22.09 38.49 25.47
C LYS A 234 -21.57 37.32 24.59
N SER A 235 -20.98 36.32 25.26
CA SER A 235 -21.09 34.88 24.95
C SER A 235 -21.79 34.19 26.13
N LEU A 236 -22.82 33.39 25.82
CA LEU A 236 -23.78 32.78 26.75
C LEU A 236 -23.62 31.25 26.71
N PHE A 237 -22.89 30.70 27.68
CA PHE A 237 -23.01 29.31 28.12
C PHE A 237 -23.64 29.34 29.52
N GLY A 238 -24.77 28.67 29.70
CA GLY A 238 -25.31 28.37 31.01
C GLY A 238 -26.81 28.68 31.18
N ARG A 239 -27.54 27.62 31.56
CA ARG A 239 -28.78 27.61 32.37
C ARG A 239 -30.13 27.55 31.63
N TRP A 240 -30.65 26.33 31.55
CA TRP A 240 -32.00 25.95 32.01
C TRP A 240 -31.92 24.45 32.35
N GLY A 241 -32.30 23.95 33.52
CA GLY A 241 -33.50 24.25 34.29
C GLY A 241 -34.43 23.06 34.13
N GLY A 242 -34.48 22.20 35.16
CA GLY A 242 -35.21 20.94 35.14
C GLY A 242 -36.72 21.11 35.00
N SER A 243 -37.32 20.12 34.34
CA SER A 243 -38.72 19.76 34.50
C SER A 243 -38.80 18.25 34.38
N SER A 244 -39.01 17.61 35.53
CA SER A 244 -39.28 16.18 35.67
C SER A 244 -40.64 15.85 35.05
N LEU A 245 -40.66 15.01 34.02
CA LEU A 245 -41.84 14.26 33.63
C LEU A 245 -41.69 12.85 34.19
N SER A 246 -42.52 12.53 35.17
CA SER A 246 -42.68 11.20 35.74
C SER A 246 -43.21 10.24 34.68
N VAL A 247 -42.35 9.34 34.18
CA VAL A 247 -42.80 8.15 33.48
C VAL A 247 -42.90 7.04 34.52
N SER A 248 -44.12 6.60 34.80
CA SER A 248 -44.37 5.39 35.59
C SER A 248 -43.72 4.20 34.89
N SER A 249 -42.62 3.71 35.46
CA SER A 249 -41.97 2.47 35.04
C SER A 249 -42.82 1.29 35.50
N ALA A 250 -43.51 0.65 34.57
CA ALA A 250 -43.95 -0.72 34.77
C ALA A 250 -42.72 -1.62 34.61
N SER A 251 -42.11 -2.00 35.73
CA SER A 251 -41.04 -3.00 35.75
C SER A 251 -41.63 -4.36 35.39
N SER A 252 -41.43 -4.81 34.16
CA SER A 252 -41.46 -6.25 33.87
C SER A 252 -40.14 -6.84 34.35
N SER A 253 -40.19 -7.66 35.40
CA SER A 253 -39.03 -8.41 35.87
C SER A 253 -38.70 -9.49 34.83
N VAL A 254 -37.75 -9.20 33.95
CA VAL A 254 -37.20 -10.18 33.01
C VAL A 254 -36.54 -11.31 33.80
N SER A 255 -36.96 -12.54 33.55
CA SER A 255 -36.45 -13.72 34.25
C SER A 255 -35.03 -14.07 33.79
N LYS A 256 -34.23 -14.72 34.65
CA LYS A 256 -32.86 -15.16 34.34
C LYS A 256 -32.81 -16.09 33.11
N ALA A 257 -33.83 -16.92 32.91
CA ALA A 257 -33.96 -17.79 31.75
C ALA A 257 -34.21 -17.01 30.44
N GLU A 258 -34.96 -15.89 30.51
CA GLU A 258 -35.15 -15.00 29.35
C GLU A 258 -33.88 -14.22 28.99
N LEU A 259 -33.02 -13.90 29.96
CA LEU A 259 -31.72 -13.29 29.71
C LEU A 259 -30.75 -14.28 29.06
N GLU A 260 -30.68 -15.52 29.55
CA GLU A 260 -29.85 -16.58 28.98
C GLU A 260 -30.30 -16.96 27.56
N GLU A 261 -31.61 -17.02 27.32
CA GLU A 261 -32.16 -17.29 25.98
C GLU A 261 -31.92 -16.11 25.02
N ARG A 262 -32.05 -14.85 25.49
CA ARG A 262 -31.67 -13.67 24.71
C ARG A 262 -30.19 -13.70 24.33
N GLU A 263 -29.30 -14.04 25.26
CA GLU A 263 -27.87 -14.12 25.01
C GLU A 263 -27.53 -15.23 23.99
N ARG A 264 -28.21 -16.38 24.05
CA ARG A 264 -28.06 -17.45 23.04
C ARG A 264 -28.53 -17.01 21.66
N ILE A 265 -29.69 -16.36 21.56
CA ILE A 265 -30.22 -15.85 20.30
C ILE A 265 -29.30 -14.76 19.73
N GLU A 266 -28.83 -13.83 20.56
CA GLU A 266 -27.87 -12.79 20.17
C GLU A 266 -26.51 -13.37 19.76
N LYS A 267 -26.08 -14.47 20.38
CA LYS A 267 -24.88 -15.19 19.97
C LYS A 267 -25.09 -15.89 18.61
N PHE A 268 -26.20 -16.59 18.43
CA PHE A 268 -26.55 -17.24 17.15
C PHE A 268 -26.66 -16.23 16.00
N GLU A 269 -27.35 -15.11 16.20
CA GLU A 269 -27.46 -14.04 15.22
C GLU A 269 -26.10 -13.38 14.93
N ARG A 270 -25.17 -13.36 15.91
CA ARG A 270 -23.79 -12.87 15.70
C ARG A 270 -22.93 -13.80 14.87
N GLU A 271 -23.08 -15.11 15.05
CA GLU A 271 -22.25 -16.15 14.44
C GLU A 271 -22.80 -16.65 13.10
N ARG A 272 -24.08 -16.39 12.79
CA ARG A 272 -24.64 -16.78 11.48
C ARG A 272 -24.05 -15.96 10.32
N PRO A 273 -23.92 -16.58 9.13
CA PRO A 273 -23.61 -15.84 7.90
C PRO A 273 -24.64 -14.74 7.60
N PRO A 274 -24.23 -13.63 6.95
CA PRO A 274 -25.15 -12.60 6.49
C PRO A 274 -26.15 -13.19 5.47
N GLN A 275 -27.40 -12.75 5.56
CA GLN A 275 -28.49 -13.21 4.71
C GLN A 275 -28.98 -12.10 3.78
N GLY A 276 -28.96 -12.37 2.48
CA GLY A 276 -29.37 -11.41 1.46
C GLY A 276 -28.32 -10.33 1.19
N SER A 277 -28.54 -9.57 0.11
CA SER A 277 -27.56 -8.60 -0.40
C SER A 277 -27.31 -7.43 0.55
N VAL A 278 -28.33 -7.01 1.31
CA VAL A 278 -28.20 -5.85 2.23
C VAL A 278 -27.36 -6.19 3.46
N GLU A 279 -27.58 -7.34 4.13
CA GLU A 279 -26.73 -7.75 5.24
C GLU A 279 -25.29 -8.02 4.79
N GLU A 280 -25.13 -8.62 3.59
CA GLU A 280 -23.82 -8.84 2.98
C GLU A 280 -23.08 -7.52 2.75
N MET A 281 -23.74 -6.53 2.16
CA MET A 281 -23.18 -5.18 2.00
C MET A 281 -22.82 -4.53 3.34
N VAL A 282 -23.66 -4.67 4.38
CA VAL A 282 -23.39 -4.09 5.69
C VAL A 282 -22.13 -4.67 6.33
N VAL A 283 -21.99 -5.99 6.30
CA VAL A 283 -20.82 -6.70 6.83
C VAL A 283 -19.58 -6.38 5.98
N ALA A 284 -19.67 -6.54 4.65
CA ALA A 284 -18.54 -6.36 3.74
C ALA A 284 -18.06 -4.91 3.70
N GLY A 285 -18.97 -3.94 3.58
CA GLY A 285 -18.65 -2.51 3.52
C GLY A 285 -18.09 -1.96 4.84
N THR A 286 -18.63 -2.40 5.98
CA THR A 286 -18.09 -2.01 7.28
C THR A 286 -16.67 -2.55 7.48
N ALA A 287 -16.45 -3.83 7.18
CA ALA A 287 -15.14 -4.46 7.30
C ALA A 287 -14.13 -3.85 6.31
N PHE A 288 -14.55 -3.55 5.08
CA PHE A 288 -13.75 -2.86 4.07
C PHE A 288 -13.29 -1.49 4.55
N GLY A 289 -14.22 -0.60 4.91
CA GLY A 289 -13.88 0.78 5.28
C GLY A 289 -13.00 0.82 6.53
N PHE A 290 -13.33 0.05 7.55
CA PHE A 290 -12.50 -0.05 8.76
C PHE A 290 -11.09 -0.58 8.45
N GLY A 291 -11.00 -1.65 7.66
CA GLY A 291 -9.74 -2.26 7.26
C GLY A 291 -8.88 -1.33 6.40
N LEU A 292 -9.47 -0.66 5.42
CA LEU A 292 -8.79 0.28 4.53
C LEU A 292 -8.15 1.43 5.31
N PHE A 293 -8.89 2.08 6.21
CA PHE A 293 -8.34 3.18 7.00
C PHE A 293 -7.22 2.74 7.95
N ASN A 294 -7.41 1.62 8.67
CA ASN A 294 -6.36 1.11 9.56
C ASN A 294 -5.10 0.72 8.77
N LEU A 295 -5.26 0.14 7.57
CA LEU A 295 -4.14 -0.19 6.71
C LEU A 295 -3.42 1.07 6.22
N VAL A 296 -4.14 2.05 5.67
CA VAL A 296 -3.56 3.31 5.19
C VAL A 296 -2.81 4.04 6.30
N PHE A 297 -3.41 4.16 7.50
CA PHE A 297 -2.74 4.80 8.63
C PHE A 297 -1.49 4.05 9.09
N SER A 298 -1.50 2.71 9.02
CA SER A 298 -0.31 1.92 9.31
C SER A 298 0.82 2.13 8.31
N LEU A 299 0.54 2.60 7.09
CA LEU A 299 1.53 2.83 6.04
C LEU A 299 2.07 4.26 6.03
N LEU A 300 1.52 5.16 6.84
CA LEU A 300 2.02 6.53 6.94
C LEU A 300 3.44 6.57 7.53
N PRO A 301 4.27 7.57 7.17
CA PRO A 301 5.57 7.77 7.81
C PRO A 301 5.41 7.95 9.33
N LYS A 302 6.37 7.47 10.14
CA LYS A 302 6.29 7.49 11.61
C LYS A 302 5.94 8.86 12.21
N ARG A 303 6.48 9.95 11.65
CA ARG A 303 6.18 11.32 12.11
C ARG A 303 4.70 11.67 11.92
N VAL A 304 4.11 11.25 10.80
CA VAL A 304 2.70 11.45 10.51
C VAL A 304 1.85 10.54 11.38
N GLN A 305 2.27 9.29 11.59
CA GLN A 305 1.62 8.36 12.53
C GLN A 305 1.52 8.94 13.94
N SER A 306 2.58 9.56 14.46
CA SER A 306 2.56 10.22 15.76
C SER A 306 1.56 11.39 15.81
N LEU A 307 1.47 12.19 14.73
CA LEU A 307 0.55 13.32 14.65
C LEU A 307 -0.92 12.85 14.60
N VAL A 308 -1.23 11.85 13.79
CA VAL A 308 -2.59 11.27 13.76
C VAL A 308 -2.89 10.54 15.09
N GLY A 309 -1.89 9.91 15.71
CA GLY A 309 -2.02 9.35 17.06
C GLY A 309 -2.45 10.38 18.10
N LEU A 310 -1.89 11.60 18.05
CA LEU A 310 -2.29 12.72 18.92
C LEU A 310 -3.74 13.17 18.69
N LEU A 311 -4.25 13.04 17.46
CA LEU A 311 -5.65 13.28 17.12
C LEU A 311 -6.58 12.11 17.50
N GLY A 312 -6.04 11.08 18.17
CA GLY A 312 -6.80 9.91 18.65
C GLY A 312 -6.91 8.77 17.65
N PHE A 313 -6.23 8.84 16.49
CA PHE A 313 -6.22 7.77 15.51
C PHE A 313 -5.29 6.64 15.98
N LYS A 314 -5.87 5.48 16.31
CA LYS A 314 -5.14 4.24 16.55
C LYS A 314 -5.26 3.36 15.31
N HIS A 315 -4.19 2.66 14.95
CA HIS A 315 -4.19 1.72 13.84
C HIS A 315 -3.61 0.39 14.29
N ASP A 316 -4.13 -0.70 13.73
CA ASP A 316 -3.58 -2.05 13.86
C ASP A 316 -3.58 -2.69 12.47
N ARG A 317 -2.38 -2.92 11.92
CA ARG A 317 -2.24 -3.46 10.57
C ARG A 317 -2.73 -4.90 10.47
N GLU A 318 -2.54 -5.71 11.50
CA GLU A 318 -2.97 -7.11 11.46
C GLU A 318 -4.49 -7.19 11.48
N LEU A 319 -5.13 -6.39 12.35
CA LEU A 319 -6.58 -6.26 12.36
C LEU A 319 -7.12 -5.69 11.05
N ALA A 320 -6.40 -4.73 10.44
CA ALA A 320 -6.76 -4.18 9.13
C ALA A 320 -6.81 -5.26 8.04
N LEU A 321 -5.76 -6.09 7.96
CA LEU A 321 -5.68 -7.18 6.99
C LEU A 321 -6.75 -8.25 7.25
N ARG A 322 -7.09 -8.54 8.52
CA ARG A 322 -8.21 -9.42 8.88
C ARG A 322 -9.55 -8.84 8.43
N ALA A 323 -9.81 -7.57 8.70
CA ALA A 323 -11.05 -6.90 8.31
C ALA A 323 -11.23 -6.90 6.79
N LEU A 324 -10.17 -6.61 6.03
CA LEU A 324 -10.18 -6.69 4.57
C LEU A 324 -10.40 -8.14 4.09
N ALA A 325 -9.81 -9.14 4.75
CA ALA A 325 -10.03 -10.54 4.40
C ALA A 325 -11.49 -10.99 4.65
N VAL A 326 -12.12 -10.53 5.75
CA VAL A 326 -13.55 -10.74 6.02
C VAL A 326 -14.40 -10.10 4.93
N SER A 327 -14.11 -8.85 4.57
CA SER A 327 -14.82 -8.16 3.50
C SER A 327 -14.70 -8.88 2.16
N ALA A 328 -13.48 -9.33 1.80
CA ALA A 328 -13.22 -10.08 0.58
C ALA A 328 -13.85 -11.49 0.55
N GLY A 329 -14.52 -11.92 1.63
CA GLY A 329 -15.12 -13.25 1.72
C GLY A 329 -14.08 -14.36 1.77
N VAL A 330 -12.85 -14.06 2.20
CA VAL A 330 -11.78 -15.04 2.33
C VAL A 330 -12.04 -15.86 3.60
N ASN A 331 -12.59 -17.07 3.42
CA ASN A 331 -12.85 -18.10 4.44
C ASN A 331 -13.97 -17.83 5.46
N THR A 332 -15.15 -17.40 5.02
CA THR A 332 -16.38 -17.59 5.80
C THR A 332 -16.73 -19.08 5.87
N LEU A 333 -16.64 -19.65 7.08
CA LEU A 333 -17.11 -20.94 7.67
C LEU A 333 -17.33 -22.22 6.82
N ASP A 334 -17.58 -22.14 5.52
CA ASP A 334 -17.96 -23.27 4.65
C ASP A 334 -17.06 -23.43 3.40
N GLY A 335 -15.98 -22.65 3.27
CA GLY A 335 -15.08 -22.73 2.10
C GLY A 335 -15.68 -22.26 0.77
N LYS A 336 -16.85 -21.60 0.81
CA LYS A 336 -17.46 -20.93 -0.35
C LYS A 336 -17.24 -19.42 -0.21
N ALA A 337 -16.57 -18.80 -1.18
CA ALA A 337 -16.39 -17.36 -1.22
C ALA A 337 -17.76 -16.65 -1.20
N THR A 338 -18.06 -15.91 -0.13
CA THR A 338 -19.28 -15.11 0.01
C THR A 338 -19.02 -13.62 -0.23
N GLY A 339 -18.07 -13.27 -1.10
CA GLY A 339 -17.76 -11.90 -1.49
C GLY A 339 -18.49 -11.49 -2.77
N LYS A 340 -19.83 -11.57 -2.79
CA LYS A 340 -20.60 -11.16 -3.98
C LYS A 340 -20.75 -9.65 -4.05
N ASP A 341 -20.78 -8.99 -2.89
CA ASP A 341 -20.83 -7.55 -2.77
C ASP A 341 -19.57 -6.86 -3.33
N VAL A 342 -19.77 -5.66 -3.88
CA VAL A 342 -18.71 -4.84 -4.51
C VAL A 342 -17.55 -4.54 -3.55
N HIS A 343 -17.82 -4.34 -2.26
CA HIS A 343 -16.78 -4.05 -1.27
C HIS A 343 -15.80 -5.22 -1.12
N GLY A 344 -16.27 -6.47 -1.28
CA GLY A 344 -15.41 -7.63 -1.23
C GLY A 344 -14.40 -7.68 -2.37
N VAL A 345 -14.83 -7.28 -3.58
CA VAL A 345 -13.95 -7.16 -4.75
C VAL A 345 -12.89 -6.07 -4.54
N PHE A 346 -13.30 -4.90 -4.03
CA PHE A 346 -12.36 -3.83 -3.66
C PHE A 346 -11.42 -4.20 -2.50
N ALA A 347 -11.91 -4.92 -1.49
CA ALA A 347 -11.07 -5.44 -0.41
C ALA A 347 -10.01 -6.40 -0.94
N GLY A 348 -10.39 -7.27 -1.88
CA GLY A 348 -9.46 -8.07 -2.66
C GLY A 348 -8.39 -7.20 -3.34
N LEU A 349 -8.78 -6.17 -4.09
CA LEU A 349 -7.84 -5.22 -4.73
C LEU A 349 -6.89 -4.54 -3.74
N VAL A 350 -7.37 -4.14 -2.56
CA VAL A 350 -6.55 -3.54 -1.51
C VAL A 350 -5.52 -4.55 -0.97
N LEU A 351 -5.95 -5.77 -0.64
CA LEU A 351 -5.08 -6.84 -0.17
C LEU A 351 -4.01 -7.20 -1.21
N MET A 352 -4.42 -7.31 -2.47
CA MET A 352 -3.53 -7.59 -3.59
C MET A 352 -2.52 -6.46 -3.82
N THR A 353 -2.94 -5.20 -3.71
CA THR A 353 -2.03 -4.05 -3.80
C THR A 353 -1.03 -4.05 -2.64
N PHE A 354 -1.50 -4.36 -1.42
CA PHE A 354 -0.62 -4.47 -0.27
C PHE A 354 0.42 -5.57 -0.45
N HIS A 355 0.00 -6.79 -0.80
CA HIS A 355 0.90 -7.94 -0.94
C HIS A 355 1.77 -7.91 -2.21
N GLY A 356 1.21 -7.46 -3.34
CA GLY A 356 1.84 -7.50 -4.67
C GLY A 356 2.54 -6.20 -5.09
N VAL A 357 2.42 -5.11 -4.33
CA VAL A 357 3.11 -3.84 -4.61
C VAL A 357 3.81 -3.30 -3.36
N VAL A 358 3.05 -2.96 -2.32
CA VAL A 358 3.60 -2.27 -1.14
C VAL A 358 4.64 -3.14 -0.44
N LEU A 359 4.30 -4.39 -0.15
CA LEU A 359 5.16 -5.29 0.61
C LEU A 359 6.41 -5.70 -0.18
N LEU A 360 6.36 -5.68 -1.52
CA LEU A 360 7.55 -5.95 -2.35
C LEU A 360 8.63 -4.89 -2.16
N LEU A 361 8.28 -3.66 -1.76
CA LEU A 361 9.24 -2.58 -1.55
C LEU A 361 10.15 -2.82 -0.33
N SER A 362 9.74 -3.69 0.60
CA SER A 362 10.52 -4.06 1.79
C SER A 362 11.79 -4.85 1.46
N GLY A 363 11.90 -5.45 0.27
CA GLY A 363 13.05 -6.28 -0.14
C GLY A 363 13.15 -7.65 0.55
N TYR A 364 12.48 -7.85 1.68
CA TYR A 364 12.41 -9.10 2.42
C TYR A 364 11.03 -9.26 3.08
N GLN A 365 10.48 -10.48 3.04
CA GLN A 365 9.16 -10.80 3.59
C GLN A 365 9.32 -11.94 4.60
N ALA A 366 8.74 -11.80 5.79
CA ALA A 366 8.92 -12.77 6.87
C ALA A 366 8.37 -14.17 6.55
N ASP A 367 7.27 -14.23 5.80
CA ASP A 367 6.65 -15.45 5.29
C ASP A 367 6.16 -15.22 3.85
N GLU A 368 7.11 -15.29 2.92
CA GLU A 368 6.87 -15.10 1.49
C GLU A 368 5.92 -16.17 0.92
N ALA A 369 6.05 -17.42 1.36
CA ALA A 369 5.23 -18.53 0.87
C ALA A 369 3.76 -18.36 1.28
N LYS A 370 3.48 -17.97 2.53
CA LYS A 370 2.11 -17.67 2.98
C LYS A 370 1.54 -16.46 2.26
N THR A 371 2.36 -15.42 2.06
CA THR A 371 1.96 -14.23 1.31
C THR A 371 1.50 -14.60 -0.10
N LEU A 372 2.29 -15.40 -0.82
CA LEU A 372 1.95 -15.88 -2.16
C LEU A 372 0.69 -16.74 -2.19
N ARG A 373 0.52 -17.69 -1.25
CA ARG A 373 -0.70 -18.51 -1.15
C ARG A 373 -1.95 -17.64 -0.93
N THR A 374 -1.85 -16.67 -0.02
CA THR A 374 -2.96 -15.76 0.30
C THR A 374 -3.31 -14.88 -0.90
N TYR A 375 -2.30 -14.29 -1.54
CA TYR A 375 -2.47 -13.47 -2.73
C TYR A 375 -3.12 -14.27 -3.88
N ARG A 376 -2.65 -15.49 -4.12
CA ARG A 376 -3.20 -16.37 -5.16
C ARG A 376 -4.66 -16.76 -4.90
N ALA A 377 -5.01 -17.11 -3.66
CA ALA A 377 -6.39 -17.45 -3.31
C ALA A 377 -7.37 -16.30 -3.59
N ILE A 378 -6.97 -15.05 -3.29
CA ILE A 378 -7.78 -13.85 -3.57
C ILE A 378 -7.94 -13.66 -5.09
N VAL A 379 -6.83 -13.72 -5.83
CA VAL A 379 -6.84 -13.53 -7.29
C VAL A 379 -7.68 -14.60 -7.98
N ASP A 380 -7.49 -15.88 -7.64
CA ASP A 380 -8.18 -17.00 -8.29
C ASP A 380 -9.69 -16.94 -8.04
N SER A 381 -10.12 -16.55 -6.83
CA SER A 381 -11.53 -16.37 -6.50
C SER A 381 -12.20 -15.29 -7.35
N VAL A 382 -11.52 -14.15 -7.57
CA VAL A 382 -12.11 -13.03 -8.30
C VAL A 382 -11.98 -13.21 -9.82
N ALA A 383 -10.86 -13.74 -10.29
CA ALA A 383 -10.64 -14.06 -11.70
C ALA A 383 -11.61 -15.12 -12.23
N ALA A 384 -12.09 -16.03 -11.37
CA ALA A 384 -13.15 -16.98 -11.74
C ALA A 384 -14.49 -16.29 -12.06
N ARG A 385 -14.76 -15.12 -11.45
CA ARG A 385 -15.95 -14.31 -11.73
C ARG A 385 -15.75 -13.35 -12.92
N TYR A 386 -14.54 -12.82 -13.09
CA TYR A 386 -14.20 -11.84 -14.12
C TYR A 386 -12.94 -12.24 -14.91
N PRO A 387 -13.01 -13.27 -15.77
CA PRO A 387 -11.82 -13.84 -16.42
C PRO A 387 -11.10 -12.87 -17.38
N THR A 388 -11.82 -11.89 -17.92
CA THR A 388 -11.33 -10.88 -18.87
C THR A 388 -10.90 -9.56 -18.21
N GLY A 389 -11.11 -9.41 -16.90
CA GLY A 389 -10.82 -8.17 -16.20
C GLY A 389 -9.33 -7.85 -16.13
N ALA A 390 -8.93 -6.68 -16.64
CA ALA A 390 -7.52 -6.28 -16.71
C ALA A 390 -6.83 -6.28 -15.35
N LEU A 391 -7.53 -5.84 -14.28
CA LEU A 391 -6.98 -5.84 -12.92
C LEU A 391 -6.63 -7.26 -12.43
N TRP A 392 -7.39 -8.29 -12.81
CA TRP A 392 -7.14 -9.67 -12.36
C TRP A 392 -6.01 -10.31 -13.18
N ILE A 393 -5.97 -10.03 -14.48
CA ILE A 393 -4.87 -10.43 -15.36
C ILE A 393 -3.54 -9.84 -14.86
N LEU A 394 -3.53 -8.55 -14.51
CA LEU A 394 -2.40 -7.85 -13.92
C LEU A 394 -1.88 -8.59 -12.67
N ASN A 395 -2.79 -8.93 -11.75
CA ASN A 395 -2.42 -9.58 -10.50
C ASN A 395 -1.96 -11.04 -10.70
N ARG A 396 -2.52 -11.78 -11.68
CA ARG A 396 -1.99 -13.11 -12.07
C ARG A 396 -0.56 -13.03 -12.57
N ALA A 397 -0.24 -12.04 -13.41
CA ALA A 397 1.12 -11.81 -13.88
C ALA A 397 2.08 -11.46 -12.73
N LYS A 398 1.63 -10.62 -11.78
CA LYS A 398 2.42 -10.32 -10.56
C LYS A 398 2.73 -11.55 -9.74
N ILE A 399 1.78 -12.46 -9.54
CA ILE A 399 2.01 -13.74 -8.83
C ILE A 399 3.07 -14.57 -9.54
N LEU A 400 3.01 -14.68 -10.87
CA LEU A 400 4.01 -15.40 -11.67
C LEU A 400 5.39 -14.77 -11.52
N ARG A 401 5.49 -13.44 -11.64
CA ARG A 401 6.75 -12.69 -11.43
C ARG A 401 7.30 -12.89 -10.02
N MET A 402 6.47 -12.83 -8.99
CA MET A 402 6.88 -13.10 -7.61
C MET A 402 7.32 -14.55 -7.41
N SER A 403 6.80 -15.48 -8.22
CA SER A 403 7.22 -16.89 -8.22
C SER A 403 8.44 -17.17 -9.12
N ASN A 404 9.15 -16.12 -9.56
CA ASN A 404 10.27 -16.16 -10.50
C ASN A 404 9.92 -16.73 -11.90
N ASP A 405 8.64 -16.73 -12.28
CA ASP A 405 8.17 -17.07 -13.63
C ASP A 405 7.91 -15.81 -14.45
N GLY A 406 9.01 -15.18 -14.89
CA GLY A 406 8.98 -14.00 -15.77
C GLY A 406 8.35 -14.27 -17.15
N PRO A 407 8.74 -15.35 -17.86
CA PRO A 407 8.15 -15.70 -19.15
C PRO A 407 6.64 -15.95 -19.07
N GLY A 408 6.16 -16.67 -18.05
CA GLY A 408 4.73 -16.88 -17.83
C GLY A 408 3.99 -15.59 -17.52
N ALA A 409 4.58 -14.69 -16.72
CA ALA A 409 4.02 -13.36 -16.46
C ALA A 409 3.84 -12.55 -17.76
N ILE A 410 4.87 -12.53 -18.63
CA ILE A 410 4.81 -11.86 -19.93
C ILE A 410 3.70 -12.46 -20.80
N ALA A 411 3.61 -13.79 -20.89
CA ALA A 411 2.59 -14.47 -21.68
C ALA A 411 1.17 -14.13 -21.21
N VAL A 412 0.93 -14.08 -19.90
CA VAL A 412 -0.37 -13.68 -19.34
C VAL A 412 -0.73 -12.23 -19.68
N LEU A 413 0.23 -11.31 -19.57
CA LEU A 413 0.02 -9.89 -19.89
C LEU A 413 -0.25 -9.68 -21.38
N GLN A 414 0.56 -10.32 -22.25
CA GLN A 414 0.38 -10.26 -23.70
C GLN A 414 -0.96 -10.87 -24.12
N ALA A 415 -1.33 -12.02 -23.56
CA ALA A 415 -2.63 -12.62 -23.82
C ALA A 415 -3.77 -11.69 -23.40
N GLY A 416 -3.71 -11.09 -22.21
CA GLY A 416 -4.73 -10.14 -21.74
C GLY A 416 -4.86 -8.90 -22.61
N LEU A 417 -3.75 -8.38 -23.12
CA LEU A 417 -3.70 -7.26 -24.07
C LEU A 417 -4.15 -7.66 -25.48
N ALA A 418 -4.00 -8.93 -25.86
CA ALA A 418 -4.42 -9.46 -27.16
C ALA A 418 -5.92 -9.76 -27.24
N VAL A 419 -6.63 -9.83 -26.10
CA VAL A 419 -8.09 -9.90 -26.05
C VAL A 419 -8.69 -8.53 -26.42
N ALA A 420 -8.50 -8.07 -27.66
CA ALA A 420 -9.46 -7.29 -28.46
C ALA A 420 -8.84 -6.97 -29.82
N PRO A 421 -9.57 -7.24 -30.91
CA PRO A 421 -10.65 -6.34 -31.27
C PRO A 421 -12.01 -7.04 -31.23
N SER A 422 -12.83 -6.71 -30.23
CA SER A 422 -14.26 -6.59 -30.53
C SER A 422 -14.39 -5.49 -31.60
N PRO A 423 -15.31 -5.57 -32.57
CA PRO A 423 -15.42 -4.59 -33.67
C PRO A 423 -15.62 -3.14 -33.20
N GLU A 424 -15.87 -2.90 -31.90
CA GLU A 424 -15.88 -1.57 -31.30
C GLU A 424 -14.80 -1.41 -30.21
N PRO A 425 -13.66 -0.76 -30.51
CA PRO A 425 -12.63 -0.37 -29.53
C PRO A 425 -13.16 0.48 -28.36
N ALA A 426 -14.36 1.07 -28.49
CA ALA A 426 -14.94 2.00 -27.55
C ALA A 426 -15.47 1.36 -26.24
N GLN A 427 -15.59 0.03 -26.17
CA GLN A 427 -16.25 -0.65 -25.03
C GLN A 427 -15.30 -0.98 -23.85
N ARG A 428 -13.98 -0.99 -24.07
CA ARG A 428 -13.00 -1.41 -23.05
C ARG A 428 -12.57 -0.27 -22.11
N PHE A 429 -12.28 -0.64 -20.86
CA PHE A 429 -11.65 0.26 -19.90
C PHE A 429 -10.16 0.48 -20.21
N THR A 430 -9.88 1.38 -21.16
CA THR A 430 -8.52 1.64 -21.70
C THR A 430 -7.50 1.96 -20.62
N GLN A 431 -7.87 2.74 -19.60
CA GLN A 431 -6.98 3.12 -18.52
C GLN A 431 -6.53 1.91 -17.67
N ALA A 432 -7.37 0.88 -17.55
CA ALA A 432 -6.97 -0.38 -16.91
C ALA A 432 -6.04 -1.22 -17.80
N ASP A 433 -6.23 -1.21 -19.12
CA ASP A 433 -5.30 -1.85 -20.07
C ASP A 433 -3.91 -1.17 -20.04
N THR A 434 -3.83 0.14 -19.79
CA THR A 434 -2.56 0.85 -19.58
C THR A 434 -1.75 0.28 -18.41
N LEU A 435 -2.42 -0.20 -17.34
CA LEU A 435 -1.74 -0.85 -16.21
C LEU A 435 -1.12 -2.19 -16.62
N LEU A 436 -1.73 -2.93 -17.56
CA LEU A 436 -1.15 -4.15 -18.12
C LEU A 436 0.11 -3.85 -18.92
N VAL A 437 0.09 -2.80 -19.76
CA VAL A 437 1.27 -2.36 -20.51
C VAL A 437 2.39 -1.93 -19.55
N PHE A 438 2.04 -1.26 -18.44
CA PHE A 438 3.01 -0.86 -17.42
C PHE A 438 3.70 -2.07 -16.78
N GLU A 439 2.95 -3.07 -16.30
CA GLU A 439 3.56 -4.28 -15.73
C GLU A 439 4.34 -5.07 -16.79
N LEU A 440 3.87 -5.09 -18.04
CA LEU A 440 4.56 -5.75 -19.14
C LEU A 440 5.92 -5.09 -19.40
N ALA A 441 5.98 -3.77 -19.48
CA ALA A 441 7.23 -3.03 -19.69
C ALA A 441 8.28 -3.35 -18.62
N TRP A 442 7.88 -3.33 -17.35
CA TRP A 442 8.78 -3.67 -16.23
C TRP A 442 9.18 -5.14 -16.20
N THR A 443 8.27 -6.05 -16.55
CA THR A 443 8.57 -7.50 -16.60
C THR A 443 9.51 -7.82 -17.76
N LEU A 444 9.32 -7.21 -18.94
CA LEU A 444 10.22 -7.31 -20.08
C LEU A 444 11.62 -6.79 -19.75
N LEU A 445 11.70 -5.62 -19.11
CA LEU A 445 12.97 -5.04 -18.66
C LEU A 445 13.69 -5.98 -17.68
N ALA A 446 12.96 -6.50 -16.68
CA ALA A 446 13.51 -7.46 -15.72
C ALA A 446 14.04 -8.74 -16.38
N GLN A 447 13.51 -9.13 -17.54
CA GLN A 447 13.96 -10.29 -18.32
C GLN A 447 14.99 -9.93 -19.40
N ARG A 448 15.58 -8.73 -19.37
CA ARG A 448 16.53 -8.20 -20.37
C ARG A 448 15.99 -8.21 -21.82
N ARG A 449 14.67 -8.18 -22.01
CA ARG A 449 14.02 -8.05 -23.33
C ARG A 449 13.96 -6.56 -23.73
N HIS A 450 15.14 -5.96 -23.89
CA HIS A 450 15.30 -4.50 -23.97
C HIS A 450 14.51 -3.84 -25.11
N GLN A 451 14.45 -4.46 -26.30
CA GLN A 451 13.71 -3.89 -27.43
C GLN A 451 12.22 -3.79 -27.11
N GLU A 452 11.62 -4.91 -26.71
CA GLU A 452 10.19 -4.95 -26.37
C GLU A 452 9.87 -4.08 -25.14
N ALA A 453 10.77 -4.01 -24.17
CA ALA A 453 10.62 -3.12 -23.02
C ALA A 453 10.62 -1.65 -23.46
N ALA A 454 11.54 -1.25 -24.35
CA ALA A 454 11.59 0.11 -24.89
C ALA A 454 10.28 0.45 -25.63
N ASP A 455 9.82 -0.45 -26.50
CA ASP A 455 8.58 -0.28 -27.26
C ASP A 455 7.37 -0.14 -26.31
N ALA A 456 7.31 -0.94 -25.24
CA ALA A 456 6.27 -0.86 -24.24
C ALA A 456 6.31 0.46 -23.43
N PHE A 457 7.49 0.93 -23.02
CA PHE A 457 7.64 2.22 -22.33
C PHE A 457 7.28 3.41 -23.24
N VAL A 458 7.65 3.36 -24.52
CA VAL A 458 7.25 4.39 -25.49
C VAL A 458 5.73 4.37 -25.67
N ARG A 459 5.11 3.19 -25.81
CA ARG A 459 3.65 3.05 -25.90
C ARG A 459 2.93 3.63 -24.68
N LEU A 460 3.50 3.54 -23.47
CA LEU A 460 2.91 4.19 -22.30
C LEU A 460 2.80 5.71 -22.45
N THR A 461 3.65 6.37 -23.24
CA THR A 461 3.54 7.81 -23.48
C THR A 461 2.32 8.18 -24.34
N GLU A 462 1.78 7.23 -25.09
CA GLU A 462 0.58 7.40 -25.92
C GLU A 462 -0.70 7.06 -25.14
N LEU A 463 -0.60 6.20 -24.14
CA LEU A 463 -1.73 5.65 -23.38
C LEU A 463 -2.07 6.42 -22.10
N ASN A 464 -1.17 7.27 -21.61
CA ASN A 464 -1.41 8.12 -20.43
C ASN A 464 -0.65 9.44 -20.55
N SER A 465 -0.88 10.35 -19.60
CA SER A 465 -0.26 11.68 -19.53
C SER A 465 0.85 11.80 -18.46
N TRP A 466 1.32 10.69 -17.89
CA TRP A 466 2.16 10.66 -16.68
C TRP A 466 3.56 10.15 -16.96
N SER A 467 4.53 10.71 -16.26
CA SER A 467 5.89 10.17 -16.21
C SER A 467 6.57 9.97 -17.58
N HIS A 468 6.15 10.71 -18.62
CA HIS A 468 6.71 10.60 -19.98
C HIS A 468 8.22 10.76 -20.00
N ALA A 469 8.74 11.75 -19.29
CA ALA A 469 10.18 11.95 -19.11
C ALA A 469 10.87 10.70 -18.52
N THR A 470 10.23 10.03 -17.57
CA THR A 470 10.76 8.79 -16.97
C THR A 470 10.69 7.63 -17.96
N TYR A 471 9.58 7.45 -18.69
CA TYR A 471 9.45 6.38 -19.67
C TYR A 471 10.46 6.51 -20.82
N LEU A 472 10.67 7.72 -21.35
CA LEU A 472 11.67 7.93 -22.40
C LEU A 472 13.10 7.78 -21.87
N PHE A 473 13.36 8.17 -20.61
CA PHE A 473 14.66 7.95 -19.98
C PHE A 473 14.99 6.46 -19.79
N ILE A 474 13.98 5.64 -19.47
CA ILE A 474 14.11 4.17 -19.40
C ILE A 474 14.28 3.58 -20.80
N ALA A 475 13.45 3.99 -21.77
CA ALA A 475 13.55 3.52 -23.16
C ALA A 475 14.93 3.83 -23.77
N GLY A 476 15.49 5.02 -23.52
CA GLY A 476 16.86 5.37 -23.89
C GLY A 476 17.89 4.41 -23.27
N GLY A 477 17.70 4.03 -22.01
CA GLY A 477 18.53 3.02 -21.34
C GLY A 477 18.45 1.64 -21.99
N CYS A 478 17.26 1.20 -22.39
CA CYS A 478 17.10 -0.03 -23.15
C CYS A 478 17.86 0.01 -24.49
N TYR A 479 17.79 1.13 -25.22
CA TYR A 479 18.54 1.29 -26.47
C TYR A 479 20.06 1.34 -26.27
N ILE A 480 20.53 1.85 -25.14
CA ILE A 480 21.95 1.76 -24.74
C ILE A 480 22.36 0.30 -24.56
N SER A 481 21.57 -0.51 -23.85
CA SER A 481 21.82 -1.95 -23.67
C SER A 481 21.78 -2.74 -24.99
N LEU A 482 21.06 -2.24 -26.00
CA LEU A 482 21.02 -2.82 -27.34
C LEU A 482 22.17 -2.34 -28.25
N GLY A 483 23.00 -1.40 -27.80
CA GLY A 483 24.03 -0.76 -28.62
C GLY A 483 23.51 0.27 -29.64
N GLN A 484 22.20 0.58 -29.63
CA GLN A 484 21.55 1.51 -30.57
C GLN A 484 21.67 2.95 -30.06
N ARG A 485 22.88 3.51 -30.07
CA ARG A 485 23.19 4.81 -29.44
C ARG A 485 22.44 5.99 -30.08
N GLU A 486 22.23 5.98 -31.38
CA GLU A 486 21.52 7.05 -32.10
C GLU A 486 20.06 7.15 -31.64
N LYS A 487 19.38 6.00 -31.52
CA LYS A 487 18.01 5.97 -30.97
C LYS A 487 17.98 6.39 -29.51
N ALA A 488 18.93 5.90 -28.71
CA ALA A 488 19.03 6.33 -27.31
C ALA A 488 19.18 7.85 -27.20
N GLN A 489 20.00 8.47 -28.06
CA GLN A 489 20.20 9.92 -28.12
C GLN A 489 18.90 10.64 -28.45
N GLU A 490 18.16 10.20 -29.49
CA GLU A 490 16.87 10.77 -29.89
C GLU A 490 15.87 10.80 -28.71
N PHE A 491 15.74 9.69 -27.99
CA PHE A 491 14.82 9.62 -26.85
C PHE A 491 15.29 10.47 -25.67
N LEU A 492 16.58 10.47 -25.34
CA LEU A 492 17.13 11.19 -24.20
C LEU A 492 17.18 12.72 -24.43
N ASP A 493 17.28 13.19 -25.68
CA ASP A 493 17.20 14.61 -26.02
C ASP A 493 15.80 15.21 -25.84
N ARG A 494 14.75 14.39 -25.94
CA ARG A 494 13.37 14.81 -25.67
C ARG A 494 13.05 14.91 -24.18
N VAL A 495 13.80 14.21 -23.32
CA VAL A 495 13.52 14.16 -21.87
C VAL A 495 13.50 15.54 -21.21
N PRO A 496 14.46 16.47 -21.44
CA PRO A 496 14.46 17.79 -20.82
C PRO A 496 13.19 18.62 -21.06
N GLU A 497 12.58 18.50 -22.23
CA GLU A 497 11.35 19.22 -22.59
C GLU A 497 10.11 18.64 -21.88
N LEU A 498 10.17 17.35 -21.55
CA LEU A 498 9.09 16.63 -20.86
C LEU A 498 9.22 16.69 -19.33
N LEU A 499 10.36 17.10 -18.79
CA LEU A 499 10.52 17.29 -17.34
C LEU A 499 9.53 18.37 -16.89
N SER A 500 8.64 17.99 -15.99
CA SER A 500 7.54 18.82 -15.57
C SER A 500 8.05 20.04 -14.80
N LYS A 501 7.44 21.21 -15.05
CA LYS A 501 7.55 22.36 -14.14
C LYS A 501 6.59 22.25 -12.96
N LYS A 502 5.71 21.24 -12.95
CA LYS A 502 4.73 21.03 -11.87
C LYS A 502 5.44 20.57 -10.61
N ARG A 503 5.04 21.15 -9.49
CA ARG A 503 5.55 20.85 -8.15
C ARG A 503 4.46 20.17 -7.33
N VAL A 504 4.75 19.01 -6.75
CA VAL A 504 3.81 18.35 -5.82
C VAL A 504 4.14 18.83 -4.42
N GLY A 505 3.17 19.47 -3.76
CA GLY A 505 3.37 20.06 -2.43
C GLY A 505 4.49 21.12 -2.40
N GLY A 506 4.71 21.83 -3.52
CA GLY A 506 5.76 22.85 -3.66
C GLY A 506 7.17 22.31 -3.87
N LYS A 507 7.37 20.99 -4.01
CA LYS A 507 8.66 20.35 -4.30
C LYS A 507 8.66 19.70 -5.68
N ASP A 508 9.84 19.67 -6.31
CA ASP A 508 10.04 18.96 -7.57
C ASP A 508 9.88 17.44 -7.36
N LEU A 509 9.44 16.72 -8.40
CA LEU A 509 9.29 15.28 -8.36
C LEU A 509 10.66 14.61 -8.18
N PRO A 510 10.87 13.78 -7.13
CA PRO A 510 12.20 13.24 -6.82
C PRO A 510 12.88 12.47 -7.96
N THR A 511 12.11 11.71 -8.74
CA THR A 511 12.62 10.96 -9.90
C THR A 511 13.06 11.91 -11.03
N GLU A 512 12.32 13.00 -11.27
CA GLU A 512 12.68 13.98 -12.31
C GLU A 512 13.91 14.80 -11.93
N VAL A 513 14.10 15.12 -10.64
CA VAL A 513 15.32 15.75 -10.13
C VAL A 513 16.54 14.85 -10.40
N MET A 514 16.43 13.56 -10.09
CA MET A 514 17.49 12.59 -10.39
C MET A 514 17.78 12.52 -11.90
N ILE A 515 16.75 12.41 -12.74
CA ILE A 515 16.91 12.35 -14.21
C ILE A 515 17.65 13.58 -14.73
N ARG A 516 17.26 14.78 -14.27
CA ARG A 516 17.91 16.04 -14.66
C ARG A 516 19.40 16.04 -14.32
N LYS A 517 19.75 15.69 -13.08
CA LYS A 517 21.14 15.59 -12.61
C LYS A 517 21.94 14.56 -13.40
N LYS A 518 21.32 13.43 -13.78
CA LYS A 518 21.97 12.37 -14.56
C LYS A 518 22.26 12.78 -16.00
N LEU A 519 21.32 13.47 -16.66
CA LEU A 519 21.56 13.99 -18.01
C LEU A 519 22.71 15.02 -18.01
N GLU A 520 22.80 15.87 -16.99
CA GLU A 520 23.93 16.80 -16.82
C GLU A 520 25.24 16.05 -16.58
N PHE A 521 25.24 15.07 -15.67
CA PHE A 521 26.40 14.21 -15.41
C PHE A 521 26.96 13.55 -16.67
N TYR A 522 26.11 13.02 -17.56
CA TYR A 522 26.56 12.40 -18.81
C TYR A 522 27.15 13.42 -19.79
N ARG A 523 26.56 14.62 -19.89
CA ARG A 523 27.12 15.71 -20.72
C ARG A 523 28.49 16.17 -20.21
N GLU A 524 28.64 16.32 -18.89
CA GLU A 524 29.91 16.67 -18.27
C GLU A 524 30.97 15.58 -18.49
N LYS A 525 30.60 14.31 -18.37
CA LYS A 525 31.48 13.18 -18.66
C LYS A 525 31.95 13.20 -20.11
N GLN A 526 31.03 13.38 -21.06
CA GLN A 526 31.37 13.47 -22.48
C GLN A 526 32.31 14.64 -22.78
N LYS A 527 32.03 15.81 -22.18
CA LYS A 527 32.91 16.99 -22.27
C LYS A 527 34.31 16.72 -21.72
N ARG A 528 34.41 16.08 -20.54
CA ARG A 528 35.69 15.72 -19.91
C ARG A 528 36.52 14.77 -20.78
N ARG A 529 35.85 13.90 -21.55
CA ARG A 529 36.49 12.97 -22.51
C ARG A 529 36.90 13.64 -23.83
N GLY A 530 36.64 14.94 -24.00
CA GLY A 530 36.92 15.67 -25.23
C GLY A 530 35.92 15.40 -26.35
N GLY A 531 34.80 14.73 -26.05
CA GLY A 531 33.70 14.52 -26.99
C GLY A 531 32.73 15.70 -27.04
N ASP A 532 31.84 15.68 -28.03
CA ASP A 532 30.76 16.66 -28.17
C ASP A 532 29.68 16.43 -27.07
N PRO A 533 29.41 17.39 -26.17
CA PRO A 533 28.37 17.26 -25.15
C PRO A 533 26.96 17.02 -25.71
N ALA A 534 26.70 17.33 -26.99
CA ALA A 534 25.45 16.97 -27.65
C ALA A 534 25.32 15.45 -27.86
N LYS A 535 26.43 14.71 -27.95
CA LYS A 535 26.49 13.26 -28.11
C LYS A 535 26.76 12.54 -26.78
N PHE A 536 26.13 13.00 -25.70
CA PHE A 536 26.41 12.49 -24.36
C PHE A 536 26.10 11.01 -24.16
N VAL A 537 25.27 10.39 -25.02
CA VAL A 537 24.97 8.96 -24.96
C VAL A 537 26.20 8.09 -25.19
N GLU A 538 27.20 8.57 -25.93
CA GLU A 538 28.48 7.88 -26.11
C GLU A 538 29.24 7.69 -24.79
N ALA A 539 29.03 8.57 -23.82
CA ALA A 539 29.64 8.50 -22.50
C ALA A 539 28.90 7.57 -21.52
N ILE A 540 27.69 7.10 -21.85
CA ILE A 540 26.88 6.27 -20.94
C ILE A 540 27.32 4.81 -21.06
N SER A 541 27.74 4.24 -19.93
CA SER A 541 28.22 2.84 -19.86
C SER A 541 27.30 1.92 -19.07
N ILE A 542 26.59 2.45 -18.06
CA ILE A 542 25.57 1.71 -17.30
C ILE A 542 24.21 2.18 -17.81
N SER A 543 23.34 1.24 -18.16
CA SER A 543 22.00 1.55 -18.65
C SER A 543 21.21 2.38 -17.64
N THR A 544 20.61 3.48 -18.10
CA THR A 544 19.71 4.31 -17.29
C THR A 544 18.45 3.54 -16.88
N ALA A 545 18.07 2.52 -17.64
CA ALA A 545 16.97 1.62 -17.33
C ALA A 545 17.32 0.76 -16.10
N ASP A 546 18.50 0.14 -16.09
CA ASP A 546 18.98 -0.68 -14.97
C ASP A 546 19.16 0.15 -13.69
N GLU A 547 19.65 1.39 -13.81
CA GLU A 547 19.74 2.29 -12.66
C GLU A 547 18.37 2.58 -12.03
N LEU A 548 17.36 2.94 -12.84
CA LEU A 548 16.00 3.20 -12.31
C LEU A 548 15.30 1.93 -11.82
N ALA A 549 15.60 0.79 -12.41
CA ALA A 549 15.08 -0.52 -12.06
C ALA A 549 15.35 -0.91 -10.59
N ILE A 550 16.40 -0.36 -9.96
CA ILE A 550 16.68 -0.52 -8.52
C ILE A 550 15.46 -0.10 -7.68
N PHE A 551 14.80 1.01 -8.02
CA PHE A 551 13.69 1.55 -7.23
C PHE A 551 12.37 0.81 -7.43
N TRP A 552 12.29 -0.07 -8.43
CA TRP A 552 11.17 -0.98 -8.68
C TRP A 552 11.49 -2.44 -8.28
N ASN A 553 12.64 -2.69 -7.64
CA ASN A 553 13.08 -4.02 -7.19
C ASN A 553 13.10 -5.08 -8.31
N THR A 554 13.35 -4.69 -9.57
CA THR A 554 13.31 -5.64 -10.70
C THR A 554 14.44 -6.66 -10.67
N HIS A 555 15.60 -6.36 -10.10
CA HIS A 555 16.75 -7.28 -10.03
C HIS A 555 16.63 -8.40 -8.97
N GLN A 556 15.58 -8.40 -8.15
CA GLN A 556 15.40 -9.39 -7.07
C GLN A 556 14.52 -10.59 -7.44
N ARG A 557 13.66 -10.46 -8.46
CA ARG A 557 12.64 -11.45 -8.85
C ARG A 557 12.86 -11.90 -10.29
N ILE A 558 14.08 -12.34 -10.55
CA ILE A 558 14.57 -12.81 -11.85
C ILE A 558 15.22 -14.17 -11.64
N THR A 559 15.31 -14.95 -12.72
CA THR A 559 15.99 -16.25 -12.70
C THR A 559 17.51 -16.06 -12.60
N ASP A 560 18.19 -17.12 -12.18
CA ASP A 560 19.65 -17.11 -12.05
C ASP A 560 20.33 -16.81 -13.39
N ASP A 561 19.82 -17.36 -14.50
CA ASP A 561 20.34 -17.07 -15.85
C ASP A 561 20.30 -15.58 -16.21
N VAL A 562 19.19 -14.92 -15.89
CA VAL A 562 19.01 -13.48 -16.16
C VAL A 562 19.91 -12.66 -15.23
N ALA A 563 19.99 -13.03 -13.95
CA ALA A 563 20.86 -12.38 -12.98
C ALA A 563 22.35 -12.51 -13.37
N SER A 564 22.80 -13.70 -13.74
CA SER A 564 24.15 -13.97 -14.24
C SER A 564 24.46 -13.17 -15.51
N ALA A 565 23.48 -13.01 -16.41
CA ALA A 565 23.67 -12.22 -17.62
C ALA A 565 23.89 -10.73 -17.31
N HIS A 566 23.14 -10.15 -16.36
CA HIS A 566 23.41 -8.78 -15.89
C HIS A 566 24.78 -8.66 -15.23
N VAL A 567 25.17 -9.62 -14.38
CA VAL A 567 26.50 -9.60 -13.73
C VAL A 567 27.59 -9.61 -14.80
N ARG A 568 27.48 -10.47 -15.81
CA ARG A 568 28.45 -10.56 -16.92
C ARG A 568 28.63 -9.23 -17.64
N GLU A 569 27.51 -8.57 -17.98
CA GLU A 569 27.53 -7.28 -18.69
C GLU A 569 28.20 -6.19 -17.85
N LEU A 570 27.82 -6.07 -16.57
CA LEU A 570 28.34 -5.03 -15.68
C LEU A 570 29.81 -5.28 -15.28
N ALA A 571 30.20 -6.54 -15.13
CA ALA A 571 31.57 -6.94 -14.78
C ALA A 571 32.56 -6.71 -15.93
N ALA A 572 32.09 -6.73 -17.18
CA ALA A 572 32.92 -6.48 -18.36
C ALA A 572 33.36 -5.01 -18.49
N LEU A 573 32.73 -4.07 -17.76
CA LEU A 573 33.08 -2.66 -17.80
C LEU A 573 34.46 -2.40 -17.16
N SER A 574 35.26 -1.53 -17.77
CA SER A 574 36.53 -1.07 -17.19
C SER A 574 36.32 0.12 -16.22
N PRO A 575 37.09 0.24 -15.13
CA PRO A 575 38.12 -0.70 -14.67
C PRO A 575 37.51 -2.01 -14.14
N PRO A 576 38.24 -3.14 -14.16
CA PRO A 576 37.75 -4.41 -13.60
C PRO A 576 37.29 -4.27 -12.13
N LEU A 577 36.27 -5.03 -11.76
CA LEU A 577 35.87 -5.16 -10.35
C LEU A 577 36.91 -6.01 -9.62
N ALA A 578 37.80 -5.37 -8.85
CA ALA A 578 38.69 -6.09 -7.96
C ALA A 578 37.94 -6.50 -6.68
N MET A 579 37.90 -7.79 -6.39
CA MET A 579 37.30 -8.32 -5.17
C MET A 579 38.25 -9.31 -4.49
N ALA A 580 38.39 -9.18 -3.18
CA ALA A 580 39.12 -10.14 -2.36
C ALA A 580 38.36 -11.47 -2.17
N VAL A 581 37.04 -11.46 -2.40
CA VAL A 581 36.17 -12.64 -2.27
C VAL A 581 35.97 -13.25 -3.65
N ALA A 582 36.26 -14.54 -3.78
CA ALA A 582 36.01 -15.29 -4.99
C ALA A 582 34.50 -15.38 -5.27
N SER A 583 34.10 -15.07 -6.51
CA SER A 583 32.75 -15.29 -7.02
C SER A 583 32.87 -16.07 -8.33
N PRO A 584 32.06 -17.11 -8.57
CA PRO A 584 32.07 -17.82 -9.84
C PRO A 584 31.62 -16.94 -11.03
N TYR A 585 31.03 -15.78 -10.73
CA TYR A 585 30.53 -14.83 -11.73
C TYR A 585 31.48 -13.65 -11.98
N LEU A 586 32.60 -13.56 -11.25
CA LEU A 586 33.59 -12.50 -11.40
C LEU A 586 35.02 -13.07 -11.56
N PRO A 587 35.89 -12.42 -12.34
CA PRO A 587 37.29 -12.85 -12.45
C PRO A 587 38.04 -12.68 -11.11
N SER A 588 38.83 -13.68 -10.72
CA SER A 588 39.67 -13.67 -9.51
C SER A 588 40.90 -12.78 -9.67
N VAL A 589 41.33 -12.10 -8.60
CA VAL A 589 42.50 -11.22 -8.55
C VAL A 589 43.83 -11.99 -8.64
N ASP A 590 43.84 -13.29 -8.28
CA ASP A 590 45.08 -14.09 -8.11
C ASP A 590 45.31 -15.16 -9.20
N ALA A 591 44.59 -15.16 -10.32
CA ALA A 591 44.80 -16.18 -11.36
C ALA A 591 46.11 -15.89 -12.15
N PRO A 592 47.11 -16.80 -12.13
CA PRO A 592 48.25 -16.71 -13.05
C PRO A 592 47.74 -16.71 -14.49
N HIS A 593 48.42 -15.98 -15.36
CA HIS A 593 48.07 -15.78 -16.78
C HIS A 593 47.99 -17.08 -17.64
N GLU A 594 48.16 -18.26 -17.05
CA GLU A 594 48.05 -19.57 -17.69
C GLU A 594 47.23 -20.52 -16.79
N ALA A 595 45.91 -20.55 -16.97
CA ALA A 595 45.09 -21.67 -16.49
C ALA A 595 43.98 -21.96 -17.52
N PRO A 596 43.86 -23.21 -18.01
CA PRO A 596 42.78 -23.61 -18.89
C PRO A 596 41.47 -23.59 -18.08
N ASN A 597 40.46 -22.91 -18.60
CA ASN A 597 39.15 -22.61 -17.99
C ASN A 597 39.03 -21.26 -17.25
N SER A 598 39.90 -20.28 -17.52
CA SER A 598 39.46 -18.89 -17.34
C SER A 598 38.26 -18.66 -18.25
N VAL A 599 37.11 -18.32 -17.66
CA VAL A 599 35.96 -17.87 -18.46
C VAL A 599 36.35 -16.52 -19.03
N THR A 600 36.99 -16.51 -20.19
CA THR A 600 37.10 -15.33 -21.04
C THR A 600 35.68 -14.97 -21.45
N PHE A 601 35.11 -13.96 -20.80
CA PHE A 601 33.79 -13.48 -21.14
C PHE A 601 33.88 -12.78 -22.49
N PRO A 602 33.16 -13.24 -23.54
CA PRO A 602 33.06 -12.46 -24.77
C PRO A 602 32.36 -11.14 -24.43
N THR A 603 33.08 -10.05 -24.64
CA THR A 603 32.54 -8.69 -24.54
C THR A 603 31.35 -8.58 -25.49
N PRO A 604 30.14 -8.19 -25.01
CA PRO A 604 29.00 -7.95 -25.88
C PRO A 604 29.38 -7.06 -27.07
N GLU A 605 28.94 -7.39 -28.30
CA GLU A 605 29.41 -6.72 -29.53
C GLU A 605 29.30 -5.18 -29.48
N TYR A 606 28.32 -4.62 -28.79
CA TYR A 606 28.16 -3.17 -28.63
C TYR A 606 29.20 -2.51 -27.70
N LEU A 607 29.86 -3.28 -26.85
CA LEU A 607 31.00 -2.87 -26.03
C LEU A 607 32.33 -2.99 -26.79
N ASN A 608 32.38 -3.75 -27.90
CA ASN A 608 33.58 -3.89 -28.75
C ASN A 608 33.91 -2.63 -29.57
N HIS A 609 33.02 -1.64 -29.62
CA HIS A 609 33.29 -0.34 -30.27
C HIS A 609 34.20 0.58 -29.44
N GLN A 610 34.73 0.13 -28.29
CA GLN A 610 35.83 0.81 -27.62
C GLN A 610 37.15 0.50 -28.35
N THR A 611 37.52 1.42 -29.24
CA THR A 611 38.76 1.46 -30.03
C THR A 611 40.03 1.21 -29.19
N ASP A 612 40.92 0.39 -29.74
CA ASP A 612 42.35 0.20 -29.44
C ASP A 612 42.77 0.02 -27.94
N PRO A 613 43.19 -1.19 -27.51
CA PRO A 613 43.45 -1.52 -26.09
C PRO A 613 44.64 -0.78 -25.45
N GLY A 614 45.39 0.05 -26.19
CA GLY A 614 46.55 0.79 -25.69
C GLY A 614 46.26 2.21 -25.18
N GLN A 615 45.10 2.82 -25.47
CA GLN A 615 44.84 4.25 -25.20
C GLN A 615 43.40 4.62 -24.80
N ALA A 616 42.46 3.68 -24.73
CA ALA A 616 41.07 4.00 -24.37
C ALA A 616 40.92 4.35 -22.88
N ALA A 617 40.30 5.50 -22.58
CA ALA A 617 39.88 5.85 -21.22
C ALA A 617 38.92 4.78 -20.66
N PRO A 618 38.96 4.47 -19.34
CA PRO A 618 38.12 3.44 -18.76
C PRO A 618 36.63 3.75 -18.98
N ALA A 619 35.79 2.72 -19.15
CA ALA A 619 34.35 2.88 -19.37
C ALA A 619 33.71 3.69 -18.23
N LEU A 620 34.06 3.37 -16.99
CA LEU A 620 33.67 4.08 -15.77
C LEU A 620 34.86 4.88 -15.25
N ASP A 621 34.70 6.19 -15.12
CA ASP A 621 35.79 7.09 -14.70
C ASP A 621 35.41 7.96 -13.49
N THR A 622 34.29 7.64 -12.85
CA THR A 622 33.81 8.35 -11.66
C THR A 622 33.53 7.42 -10.47
N PRO A 623 33.65 7.94 -9.24
CA PRO A 623 33.19 7.24 -8.04
C PRO A 623 31.69 6.90 -8.08
N ASP A 624 30.85 7.80 -8.60
CA ASP A 624 29.41 7.60 -8.76
C ASP A 624 29.08 6.35 -9.60
N GLU A 625 29.74 6.19 -10.75
CA GLU A 625 29.53 5.03 -11.62
C GLU A 625 30.08 3.74 -11.01
N SER A 626 31.24 3.82 -10.36
CA SER A 626 31.85 2.67 -9.68
C SER A 626 30.97 2.16 -8.55
N ALA A 627 30.41 3.08 -7.75
CA ALA A 627 29.46 2.78 -6.69
C ALA A 627 28.15 2.20 -7.24
N LEU A 628 27.63 2.75 -8.35
CA LEU A 628 26.40 2.27 -8.97
C LEU A 628 26.56 0.85 -9.52
N ARG A 629 27.68 0.58 -10.19
CA ARG A 629 28.01 -0.78 -10.62
C ARG A 629 28.11 -1.73 -9.44
N ALA A 630 28.84 -1.36 -8.38
CA ALA A 630 28.97 -2.20 -7.18
C ALA A 630 27.61 -2.48 -6.53
N LEU A 631 26.70 -1.50 -6.47
CA LEU A 631 25.35 -1.68 -5.96
C LEU A 631 24.55 -2.69 -6.80
N LEU A 632 24.50 -2.51 -8.12
CA LEU A 632 23.77 -3.40 -9.03
C LEU A 632 24.31 -4.83 -8.95
N VAL A 633 25.63 -4.99 -9.08
CA VAL A 633 26.28 -6.30 -9.05
C VAL A 633 26.12 -6.96 -7.67
N GLY A 634 26.15 -6.20 -6.58
CA GLY A 634 25.89 -6.70 -5.23
C GLY A 634 24.46 -7.21 -5.04
N ILE A 635 23.46 -6.46 -5.53
CA ILE A 635 22.05 -6.90 -5.53
C ILE A 635 21.88 -8.21 -6.32
N LEU A 636 22.52 -8.31 -7.50
CA LEU A 636 22.45 -9.48 -8.36
C LEU A 636 23.14 -10.70 -7.75
N HIS A 637 24.30 -10.53 -7.11
CA HIS A 637 24.98 -11.62 -6.38
C HIS A 637 24.12 -12.15 -5.23
N ARG A 638 23.40 -11.28 -4.51
CA ARG A 638 22.43 -11.73 -3.51
C ARG A 638 21.29 -12.54 -4.13
N THR A 639 20.79 -12.12 -5.30
CA THR A 639 19.78 -12.89 -6.04
C THR A 639 20.30 -14.29 -6.37
N LEU A 640 21.56 -14.39 -6.81
CA LEU A 640 22.31 -15.64 -7.09
C LEU A 640 22.77 -16.41 -5.84
N ARG A 641 22.43 -15.93 -4.64
CA ARG A 641 22.82 -16.54 -3.34
C ARG A 641 24.32 -16.52 -3.02
N GLU A 642 25.09 -15.68 -3.72
CA GLU A 642 26.51 -15.41 -3.44
C GLU A 642 26.66 -14.33 -2.35
N TYR A 643 26.23 -14.67 -1.13
CA TYR A 643 26.06 -13.67 -0.06
C TYR A 643 27.36 -12.97 0.37
N ALA A 644 28.48 -13.68 0.40
CA ALA A 644 29.78 -13.09 0.75
C ALA A 644 30.22 -12.04 -0.27
N ALA A 645 30.14 -12.37 -1.58
CA ALA A 645 30.46 -11.44 -2.64
C ALA A 645 29.48 -10.25 -2.67
N ALA A 646 28.18 -10.52 -2.51
CA ALA A 646 27.16 -9.49 -2.43
C ALA A 646 27.45 -8.49 -1.30
N ARG A 647 27.85 -8.97 -0.11
CA ARG A 647 28.19 -8.14 1.03
C ARG A 647 29.31 -7.16 0.72
N THR A 648 30.44 -7.68 0.23
CA THR A 648 31.61 -6.87 -0.11
C THR A 648 31.26 -5.80 -1.15
N LEU A 649 30.50 -6.15 -2.18
CA LEU A 649 30.08 -5.21 -3.22
C LEU A 649 29.14 -4.12 -2.69
N LEU A 650 28.19 -4.48 -1.84
CA LEU A 650 27.27 -3.52 -1.24
C LEU A 650 27.99 -2.60 -0.23
N GLU A 651 29.00 -3.10 0.48
CA GLU A 651 29.88 -2.27 1.33
C GLU A 651 30.70 -1.29 0.49
N VAL A 652 31.30 -1.75 -0.62
CA VAL A 652 31.99 -0.87 -1.58
C VAL A 652 31.04 0.20 -2.11
N ALA A 653 29.81 -0.17 -2.48
CA ALA A 653 28.80 0.78 -2.94
C ALA A 653 28.44 1.82 -1.87
N ARG A 654 28.31 1.40 -0.60
CA ARG A 654 28.02 2.29 0.54
C ARG A 654 29.16 3.28 0.80
N ASP A 655 30.39 2.80 0.77
CA ASP A 655 31.56 3.55 1.25
C ASP A 655 32.20 4.39 0.14
N THR A 656 31.89 4.12 -1.14
CA THR A 656 32.35 4.93 -2.26
C THR A 656 31.62 6.28 -2.30
N PRO A 657 32.33 7.42 -2.30
CA PRO A 657 31.70 8.74 -2.23
C PRO A 657 31.01 9.10 -3.57
N ALA A 658 29.68 9.08 -3.60
CA ALA A 658 28.87 9.52 -4.74
C ALA A 658 28.50 11.02 -4.61
N LYS A 659 28.74 11.81 -5.66
CA LYS A 659 28.44 13.26 -5.68
C LYS A 659 27.08 13.56 -6.30
N VAL A 660 26.74 12.88 -7.39
CA VAL A 660 25.48 13.08 -8.13
C VAL A 660 24.42 12.11 -7.60
N SER A 661 24.79 10.86 -7.41
CA SER A 661 23.91 9.78 -6.94
C SER A 661 23.87 9.74 -5.42
N THR A 662 23.51 10.85 -4.77
CA THR A 662 23.58 11.02 -3.30
C THR A 662 22.70 10.05 -2.52
N TRP A 663 21.73 9.43 -3.18
CA TRP A 663 20.84 8.40 -2.64
C TRP A 663 21.53 7.04 -2.43
N LEU A 664 22.64 6.79 -3.13
CA LEU A 664 23.26 5.49 -3.30
C LEU A 664 23.75 4.87 -1.98
N PRO A 665 24.47 5.58 -1.09
CA PRO A 665 24.91 5.00 0.18
C PRO A 665 23.76 4.57 1.10
N GLY A 666 22.66 5.32 1.08
CA GLY A 666 21.45 5.00 1.83
C GLY A 666 20.77 3.73 1.30
N VAL A 667 20.67 3.59 -0.02
CA VAL A 667 20.13 2.38 -0.66
C VAL A 667 21.05 1.18 -0.45
N ALA A 668 22.37 1.33 -0.59
CA ALA A 668 23.32 0.26 -0.33
C ALA A 668 23.23 -0.26 1.12
N SER A 669 23.08 0.65 2.09
CA SER A 669 22.84 0.29 3.50
C SER A 669 21.52 -0.48 3.68
N PHE A 670 20.46 -0.06 3.00
CA PHE A 670 19.19 -0.80 3.00
C PHE A 670 19.34 -2.22 2.39
N GLU A 671 20.02 -2.34 1.26
CA GLU A 671 20.22 -3.63 0.59
C GLU A 671 21.13 -4.58 1.40
N LEU A 672 22.08 -4.05 2.20
CA LEU A 672 22.83 -4.83 3.20
C LEU A 672 21.92 -5.38 4.29
N ALA A 673 20.95 -4.62 4.78
CA ALA A 673 19.97 -5.14 5.75
C ALA A 673 19.14 -6.29 5.14
N VAL A 674 18.69 -6.14 3.89
CA VAL A 674 17.99 -7.21 3.16
C VAL A 674 18.88 -8.44 2.97
N LEU A 675 20.17 -8.24 2.69
CA LEU A 675 21.16 -9.32 2.55
C LEU A 675 21.24 -10.16 3.83
N GLU A 676 21.36 -9.53 5.01
CA GLU A 676 21.43 -10.26 6.29
C GLU A 676 20.23 -11.17 6.51
N LEU A 677 19.04 -10.70 6.16
CA LEU A 677 17.79 -11.44 6.37
C LEU A 677 17.65 -12.59 5.37
N LYS A 678 18.07 -12.40 4.12
CA LYS A 678 18.07 -13.45 3.10
C LYS A 678 19.12 -14.53 3.38
N GLU A 679 20.30 -14.14 3.87
CA GLU A 679 21.33 -15.08 4.32
C GLU A 679 20.84 -15.88 5.53
N ALA A 680 20.20 -15.23 6.52
CA ALA A 680 19.60 -15.92 7.66
C ALA A 680 18.50 -16.92 7.26
N ASP A 681 17.66 -16.60 6.27
CA ASP A 681 16.67 -17.53 5.72
C ASP A 681 17.34 -18.76 5.07
N ALA A 682 18.48 -18.58 4.42
CA ALA A 682 19.23 -19.68 3.80
C ALA A 682 19.97 -20.55 4.84
N ASP A 683 20.48 -19.94 5.91
CA ASP A 683 21.13 -20.63 7.04
C ASP A 683 20.13 -21.47 7.88
N GLY A 684 18.83 -21.21 7.75
CA GLY A 684 17.76 -21.96 8.41
C GLY A 684 17.27 -21.33 9.72
N ALA A 685 16.59 -22.13 10.57
CA ALA A 685 15.82 -21.62 11.70
C ALA A 685 16.61 -21.46 13.03
N ASP A 686 17.94 -21.40 13.01
CA ASP A 686 18.72 -21.17 14.23
C ASP A 686 18.44 -19.78 14.81
N THR A 687 17.72 -19.75 15.94
CA THR A 687 17.31 -18.52 16.62
C THR A 687 18.52 -17.65 17.00
N ALA A 688 19.67 -18.23 17.34
CA ALA A 688 20.86 -17.48 17.72
C ALA A 688 21.51 -16.82 16.49
N ALA A 689 21.60 -17.52 15.37
CA ALA A 689 22.02 -16.94 14.09
C ALA A 689 21.08 -15.82 13.64
N TRP A 690 19.76 -16.03 13.70
CA TRP A 690 18.76 -15.01 13.41
C TRP A 690 18.92 -13.77 14.29
N ALA A 691 19.14 -13.93 15.60
CA ALA A 691 19.35 -12.79 16.50
C ALA A 691 20.56 -11.94 16.09
N ARG A 692 21.69 -12.57 15.74
CA ARG A 692 22.89 -11.85 15.27
C ARG A 692 22.62 -11.10 13.96
N ARG A 693 22.00 -11.77 12.99
CA ARG A 693 21.72 -11.23 11.66
C ARG A 693 20.69 -10.11 11.70
N ILE A 694 19.64 -10.25 12.50
CA ILE A 694 18.67 -9.19 12.77
C ILE A 694 19.35 -7.97 13.41
N GLY A 695 20.25 -8.20 14.38
CA GLY A 695 21.03 -7.11 14.97
C GLY A 695 21.93 -6.37 13.97
N ALA A 696 22.51 -7.09 13.01
CA ALA A 696 23.26 -6.49 11.91
C ALA A 696 22.35 -5.73 10.94
N ALA A 697 21.20 -6.30 10.58
CA ALA A 697 20.20 -5.66 9.73
C ALA A 697 19.70 -4.35 10.34
N ASP A 698 19.40 -4.31 11.65
CA ASP A 698 18.98 -3.09 12.35
C ASP A 698 20.06 -1.98 12.26
N LYS A 699 21.34 -2.31 12.45
CA LYS A 699 22.44 -1.35 12.30
C LYS A 699 22.51 -0.77 10.88
N HIS A 700 22.34 -1.63 9.87
CA HIS A 700 22.30 -1.20 8.48
C HIS A 700 21.08 -0.32 8.17
N LEU A 701 19.92 -0.60 8.76
CA LEU A 701 18.72 0.23 8.63
C LEU A 701 18.87 1.59 9.33
N ASP A 702 19.54 1.64 10.48
CA ASP A 702 19.86 2.90 11.15
C ASP A 702 20.83 3.75 10.31
N ALA A 703 21.83 3.12 9.68
CA ALA A 703 22.70 3.78 8.72
C ALA A 703 21.93 4.30 7.51
N ALA A 704 21.03 3.50 6.92
CA ALA A 704 20.16 3.92 5.81
C ALA A 704 19.24 5.09 6.23
N GLN A 705 18.70 5.05 7.45
CA GLN A 705 17.84 6.09 8.00
C GLN A 705 18.56 7.44 8.10
N ALA A 706 19.87 7.47 8.30
CA ALA A 706 20.65 8.71 8.34
C ALA A 706 20.68 9.46 6.98
N PHE A 707 20.33 8.77 5.88
CA PHE A 707 20.12 9.36 4.55
C PHE A 707 18.62 9.65 4.28
N ALA A 708 17.71 8.93 4.94
CA ALA A 708 16.28 9.17 4.88
C ALA A 708 15.87 10.38 5.76
N GLY A 709 15.46 11.49 5.13
CA GLY A 709 14.97 12.69 5.84
C GLY A 709 15.87 13.91 5.76
N LYS A 710 17.04 13.80 5.12
CA LYS A 710 17.79 14.96 4.60
C LYS A 710 17.08 15.39 3.33
N GLY A 711 16.30 16.48 3.38
CA GLY A 711 15.44 16.94 2.28
C GLY A 711 16.16 17.26 0.96
N GLU A 712 17.50 17.21 0.95
CA GLU A 712 18.39 17.43 -0.20
C GLU A 712 18.77 16.13 -0.92
N ILE A 713 18.53 14.96 -0.33
CA ILE A 713 18.85 13.66 -0.92
C ILE A 713 17.70 13.18 -1.79
N ASP A 714 18.01 12.92 -3.05
CA ASP A 714 17.05 12.42 -4.04
C ASP A 714 16.44 11.10 -3.56
N LEU A 715 15.14 10.91 -3.80
CA LEU A 715 14.41 9.67 -3.47
C LEU A 715 14.42 9.27 -1.97
N SER A 716 14.85 10.16 -1.07
CA SER A 716 14.91 9.91 0.38
C SER A 716 13.57 9.51 1.01
N SER A 717 12.45 10.03 0.49
CA SER A 717 11.10 9.62 0.92
C SER A 717 10.77 8.18 0.54
N ARG A 718 11.25 7.68 -0.60
CA ARG A 718 11.09 6.27 -0.99
C ARG A 718 11.90 5.36 -0.07
N LEU A 719 13.13 5.76 0.25
CA LEU A 719 13.99 5.02 1.17
C LEU A 719 13.38 4.94 2.58
N ASP A 720 12.84 6.05 3.11
CA ASP A 720 12.16 6.08 4.41
C ASP A 720 11.02 5.06 4.50
N SER A 721 10.15 5.04 3.48
CA SER A 721 9.05 4.06 3.41
C SER A 721 9.55 2.62 3.34
N ARG A 722 10.61 2.33 2.56
CA ARG A 722 11.20 0.98 2.48
C ARG A 722 11.77 0.53 3.83
N ILE A 723 12.48 1.41 4.54
CA ILE A 723 13.02 1.13 5.88
C ILE A 723 11.90 0.80 6.86
N ALA A 724 10.82 1.58 6.87
CA ALA A 724 9.68 1.33 7.74
C ALA A 724 9.04 -0.04 7.47
N LEU A 725 8.78 -0.36 6.20
CA LEU A 725 8.22 -1.65 5.79
C LEU A 725 9.11 -2.82 6.17
N LEU A 726 10.43 -2.70 5.99
CA LEU A 726 11.37 -3.77 6.33
C LEU A 726 11.47 -3.99 7.84
N ARG A 727 11.48 -2.92 8.65
CA ARG A 727 11.43 -3.05 10.12
C ARG A 727 10.17 -3.79 10.59
N ASP A 728 9.03 -3.56 9.94
CA ASP A 728 7.79 -4.26 10.26
C ASP A 728 7.89 -5.76 9.93
N GLU A 729 8.52 -6.13 8.81
CA GLU A 729 8.76 -7.54 8.46
C GLU A 729 9.79 -8.21 9.40
N ILE A 730 10.82 -7.50 9.83
CA ILE A 730 11.73 -7.97 10.89
C ILE A 730 10.95 -8.24 12.18
N GLY A 731 10.07 -7.33 12.58
CA GLY A 731 9.20 -7.50 13.75
C GLY A 731 8.33 -8.75 13.66
N LYS A 732 7.69 -8.99 12.51
CA LYS A 732 6.93 -10.23 12.26
C LYS A 732 7.80 -11.48 12.34
N LYS A 733 8.99 -11.45 11.75
CA LYS A 733 9.92 -12.59 11.78
C LYS A 733 10.38 -12.90 13.22
N ARG A 734 10.63 -11.89 14.06
CA ARG A 734 10.93 -12.09 15.49
C ARG A 734 9.81 -12.84 16.21
N VAL A 735 8.56 -12.44 16.00
CA VAL A 735 7.39 -13.12 16.58
C VAL A 735 7.30 -14.57 16.10
N MET A 736 7.52 -14.82 14.81
CA MET A 736 7.52 -16.18 14.25
C MET A 736 8.61 -17.08 14.84
N LEU A 737 9.76 -16.50 15.19
CA LEU A 737 10.90 -17.19 15.82
C LEU A 737 10.77 -17.27 17.36
N GLY A 738 9.69 -16.77 17.95
CA GLY A 738 9.50 -16.74 19.41
C GLY A 738 10.44 -15.78 20.15
N MET A 739 11.04 -14.83 19.42
CA MET A 739 11.95 -13.82 19.97
C MET A 739 11.12 -12.68 20.58
N LYS A 740 11.41 -12.34 21.84
CA LYS A 740 10.73 -11.24 22.57
C LYS A 740 11.38 -9.90 22.30
#